data_AF-A0A316USI7-F1
#
_entry.id   AF-A0A316USI7-F1
#
_cell.length_a   1.000
_cell.length_b   1.000
_cell.length_c   1.000
_cell.angle_alpha   90.00
_cell.angle_beta   90.00
_cell.angle_gamma   90.00
#
_symmetry.space_group_name_H-M   'P 1'
#
loop_
_entity.id
_entity.type
_entity.pdbx_description
1 polymer ?
#
loop_
_entity_poly.entity_id
_entity_poly.type
_entity_poly.pdbx_seq_one_letter_code
_entity_poly.pdbx_strand_id
1 'polypeptide(L)'
;MLPPHRLAAGNGSAARALRRSLATAAPPTFHPTRLPPYQSLCANLDTVRKVTDNAPLSLAEKILFSHLRNPEEVLAGKRGVDLRGKEYLPLRVDRLAMQDASAQMALLQFMTCGLPQTAVPASVHCDHLIQAFEGAEADLKRSIASNQEVFQFLSSASAKYGIEFWAPGSGIIHQIVLENYAAPGLLMLGTDSHTPNASGMGCLAIGVGGADAVDALTDTPWELLTPRLLNVHMTGKLSSWCTPKDIILHLVSKLTVRGGTGRIVEYSGPGLASLPATGLATMSNMGAEVGATTSCFGYNDAMARYLDATGRGEVKLGAEQAAARGLLSADQGAQYDERIEIDLSTLEPVLNGPFTPDLSTPLSQYTRNAKDAEKRDHPLELSAALIGSCTNSSYNDLARCASLARQALDRGMKVKCPFDVTPGSEQVRATVERDGLTSLFESVGGRVLANACGPCIGQWDRKECQGKENVILTSFNRNFKSRNDGNSQTHNMLASPEVVTAMAFAGRLDFNPMTDSLIAPDGQPFRFSPPEGDELPAMGFTAGEVAYLPLPAPQPQPEVEVAIDPSSSRLEHLQPFGSAFAGGKYELDNMGVLMRIKGKCTTDHISAAGPWLKYKGHLSNLAENTLIGATNAETGRVNSAVDYEDGQEVEDTIPGVAKRFKARNQPWVLVADHNYGEGSAREHAALQPRFFGCQVIVARSIARIAETNLRKQGVLTLLFEDEADWERIGAGDEVATKGLEDLLKPGGDLRAQVTLLVKKRGTGETIEIPTKHTLSRAHLDWIRAGSALNVIRQQAASGSSAKPPSQRSGLFAASSSRDSPPFHQARSFSTSTRRRATSSTTPANKISPNDPRYVQPAADARGEALRRMVYPTYADAELARKRAGIPATLGEALPFGAEVHETIDRAWKLFQRERREALREDLRVKRERLHEAVRDLAGTDSRLYRAATYRVSPTKRSPAEQAALIDMGIVAKPGGAKETQTQPQVGAEQRRKARNMLGRRLEGLFPREMRTPTTTPRRGVWE
;
A
#
# COMPACT_ATOMS: atom_id res chain seq x y z
N MET A 1 8.45 -8.45 -68.72
CA MET A 1 8.51 -8.02 -70.13
C MET A 1 7.10 -8.10 -70.71
N LEU A 2 6.76 -7.13 -71.57
CA LEU A 2 5.50 -6.89 -72.30
C LEU A 2 4.37 -6.10 -71.60
N PRO A 3 4.25 -4.79 -71.91
CA PRO A 3 2.99 -4.04 -72.14
C PRO A 3 2.63 -4.12 -73.66
N PRO A 4 1.77 -3.27 -74.31
CA PRO A 4 0.84 -2.19 -73.91
C PRO A 4 -0.59 -2.31 -74.54
N HIS A 5 -1.61 -1.52 -74.16
CA HIS A 5 -2.02 -0.30 -74.90
C HIS A 5 -3.04 0.58 -74.14
N ARG A 6 -2.74 1.89 -74.16
CA ARG A 6 -3.54 3.11 -73.94
C ARG A 6 -4.77 3.18 -74.88
N LEU A 7 -5.84 3.99 -74.76
CA LEU A 7 -6.28 5.18 -74.00
C LEU A 7 -7.76 5.40 -74.40
N ALA A 8 -8.64 5.93 -73.53
CA ALA A 8 -9.59 7.02 -73.84
C ALA A 8 -10.55 7.28 -72.67
N ALA A 9 -10.72 8.57 -72.35
CA ALA A 9 -11.54 9.10 -71.27
C ALA A 9 -12.99 9.37 -71.69
N GLY A 10 -13.93 9.35 -70.73
CA GLY A 10 -15.30 9.84 -70.91
C GLY A 10 -16.11 9.76 -69.61
N ASN A 11 -16.49 10.92 -69.08
CA ASN A 11 -17.24 11.15 -67.84
C ASN A 11 -18.59 10.42 -67.77
N GLY A 12 -18.95 9.92 -66.59
CA GLY A 12 -20.31 9.49 -66.26
C GLY A 12 -20.48 9.13 -64.78
N SER A 13 -21.25 9.95 -64.06
CA SER A 13 -21.55 9.90 -62.62
C SER A 13 -22.01 8.52 -62.11
N ALA A 14 -21.35 8.00 -61.07
CA ALA A 14 -21.83 6.85 -60.30
C ALA A 14 -22.37 7.30 -58.94
N ALA A 15 -23.67 7.08 -58.74
CA ALA A 15 -24.42 7.38 -57.54
C ALA A 15 -23.84 6.67 -56.30
N ARG A 16 -23.51 7.47 -55.28
CA ARG A 16 -23.10 6.99 -53.95
C ARG A 16 -24.37 6.60 -53.19
N ALA A 17 -24.62 5.31 -53.05
CA ALA A 17 -25.71 4.78 -52.24
C ALA A 17 -25.50 5.18 -50.76
N LEU A 18 -26.28 6.16 -50.30
CA LEU A 18 -26.39 6.55 -48.90
C LEU A 18 -27.11 5.43 -48.12
N ARG A 19 -26.36 4.56 -47.45
CA ARG A 19 -26.91 3.80 -46.32
C ARG A 19 -27.18 4.77 -45.17
N ARG A 20 -28.44 5.14 -44.96
CA ARG A 20 -28.88 5.83 -43.75
C ARG A 20 -28.84 4.84 -42.59
N SER A 21 -27.80 4.90 -41.76
CA SER A 21 -27.85 4.37 -40.40
C SER A 21 -28.61 5.37 -39.54
N LEU A 22 -29.83 5.02 -39.11
CA LEU A 22 -30.49 5.69 -38.00
C LEU A 22 -29.78 5.23 -36.71
N ALA A 23 -28.60 5.77 -36.46
CA ALA A 23 -27.98 5.76 -35.15
C ALA A 23 -28.39 7.08 -34.48
N THR A 24 -29.35 7.03 -33.55
CA THR A 24 -29.47 8.08 -32.54
C THR A 24 -28.26 7.97 -31.63
N ALA A 25 -27.15 8.59 -32.04
CA ALA A 25 -26.07 8.90 -31.13
C ALA A 25 -26.65 9.89 -30.11
N ALA A 26 -26.88 9.43 -28.88
CA ALA A 26 -26.97 10.36 -27.76
C ALA A 26 -25.68 11.21 -27.80
N PRO A 27 -25.77 12.55 -27.71
CA PRO A 27 -24.57 13.35 -27.62
C PRO A 27 -23.76 12.84 -26.41
N PRO A 28 -22.45 12.59 -26.54
CA PRO A 28 -21.66 12.21 -25.38
C PRO A 28 -21.80 13.35 -24.37
N THR A 29 -22.43 13.05 -23.24
CA THR A 29 -22.40 13.92 -22.09
C THR A 29 -20.96 13.89 -21.60
N PHE A 30 -20.19 14.91 -21.98
CA PHE A 30 -18.84 15.12 -21.47
C PHE A 30 -18.87 14.98 -19.95
N HIS A 31 -18.08 14.04 -19.43
CA HIS A 31 -18.00 13.79 -18.00
C HIS A 31 -16.93 14.71 -17.42
N PRO A 32 -17.30 15.83 -16.78
CA PRO A 32 -16.40 16.95 -16.57
C PRO A 32 -15.22 16.63 -15.65
N THR A 33 -15.38 15.62 -14.78
CA THR A 33 -14.36 15.18 -13.81
C THR A 33 -13.32 14.21 -14.38
N ARG A 34 -13.38 13.87 -15.69
CA ARG A 34 -12.42 12.96 -16.35
C ARG A 34 -11.27 13.70 -17.03
N LEU A 35 -11.39 15.00 -17.27
CA LEU A 35 -10.40 15.79 -17.99
C LEU A 35 -9.41 16.43 -17.01
N PRO A 36 -8.09 16.13 -17.11
CA PRO A 36 -7.09 16.83 -16.31
C PRO A 36 -7.09 18.34 -16.58
N PRO A 37 -6.67 19.18 -15.61
CA PRO A 37 -6.60 20.63 -15.79
C PRO A 37 -5.39 21.06 -16.63
N TYR A 38 -5.27 20.54 -17.86
CA TYR A 38 -4.09 20.66 -18.72
C TYR A 38 -3.58 22.09 -18.91
N GLN A 39 -4.50 23.07 -19.01
CA GLN A 39 -4.11 24.48 -19.12
C GLN A 39 -3.32 24.95 -17.90
N SER A 40 -3.80 24.62 -16.69
CA SER A 40 -3.12 24.94 -15.43
C SER A 40 -1.81 24.18 -15.30
N LEU A 41 -1.82 22.87 -15.62
CA LEU A 41 -0.61 22.04 -15.53
C LEU A 41 0.49 22.55 -16.45
N CYS A 42 0.16 22.88 -17.70
CA CYS A 42 1.15 23.38 -18.63
C CYS A 42 1.64 24.79 -18.25
N ALA A 43 0.78 25.66 -17.68
CA ALA A 43 1.21 26.95 -17.16
C ALA A 43 2.18 26.79 -15.98
N ASN A 44 1.90 25.86 -15.06
CA ASN A 44 2.83 25.52 -13.98
C ASN A 44 4.14 24.93 -14.52
N LEU A 45 4.09 24.09 -15.55
CA LEU A 45 5.29 23.58 -16.21
C LEU A 45 6.15 24.71 -16.79
N ASP A 46 5.53 25.73 -17.40
CA ASP A 46 6.25 26.90 -17.90
C ASP A 46 6.95 27.66 -16.76
N THR A 47 6.31 27.78 -15.59
CA THR A 47 6.92 28.36 -14.37
C THR A 47 8.06 27.48 -13.86
N VAL A 48 7.86 26.17 -13.76
CA VAL A 48 8.90 25.21 -13.35
C VAL A 48 10.12 25.36 -14.24
N ARG A 49 9.93 25.35 -15.57
CA ARG A 49 11.03 25.52 -16.54
C ARG A 49 11.78 26.84 -16.37
N LYS A 50 11.10 27.94 -16.04
CA LYS A 50 11.77 29.22 -15.75
C LYS A 50 12.61 29.15 -14.49
N VAL A 51 12.08 28.56 -13.41
CA VAL A 51 12.75 28.50 -12.10
C VAL A 51 13.93 27.51 -12.11
N THR A 52 13.84 26.44 -12.92
CA THR A 52 14.90 25.44 -13.07
C THR A 52 15.87 25.74 -14.22
N ASP A 53 15.82 26.94 -14.81
CA ASP A 53 16.64 27.36 -15.95
C ASP A 53 16.63 26.35 -17.12
N ASN A 54 15.43 25.88 -17.46
CA ASN A 54 15.16 24.87 -18.49
C ASN A 54 15.96 23.56 -18.32
N ALA A 55 16.34 23.20 -17.09
CA ALA A 55 16.96 21.91 -16.82
C ALA A 55 16.05 20.76 -17.33
N PRO A 56 16.60 19.74 -18.03
CA PRO A 56 15.82 18.61 -18.51
C PRO A 56 15.12 17.87 -17.38
N LEU A 57 13.81 17.66 -17.52
CA LEU A 57 12.98 16.96 -16.53
C LEU A 57 12.56 15.57 -17.03
N SER A 58 12.56 14.59 -16.14
CA SER A 58 11.90 13.31 -16.42
C SER A 58 10.37 13.51 -16.57
N LEU A 59 9.67 12.50 -17.08
CA LEU A 59 8.21 12.57 -17.13
C LEU A 59 7.60 12.65 -15.73
N ALA A 60 8.06 11.83 -14.79
CA ALA A 60 7.61 11.86 -13.41
C ALA A 60 7.83 13.24 -12.76
N GLU A 61 8.97 13.87 -13.00
CA GLU A 61 9.27 15.22 -12.51
C GLU A 61 8.34 16.28 -13.13
N LYS A 62 8.08 16.21 -14.44
CA LYS A 62 7.14 17.13 -15.09
C LYS A 62 5.76 17.05 -14.48
N ILE A 63 5.24 15.83 -14.27
CA ILE A 63 3.93 15.65 -13.66
C ILE A 63 3.98 16.16 -12.20
N LEU A 64 4.90 15.70 -11.36
CA LEU A 64 4.96 16.15 -9.95
C LEU A 64 5.13 17.66 -9.81
N PHE A 65 6.07 18.26 -10.54
CA PHE A 65 6.37 19.68 -10.41
C PHE A 65 5.27 20.58 -10.97
N SER A 66 4.53 20.13 -11.98
CA SER A 66 3.34 20.86 -12.48
C SER A 66 2.18 20.87 -11.48
N HIS A 67 2.20 19.97 -10.47
CA HIS A 67 1.20 19.90 -9.40
C HIS A 67 1.65 20.59 -8.10
N LEU A 68 2.82 21.24 -8.08
CA LEU A 68 3.25 22.04 -6.94
C LEU A 68 2.32 23.24 -6.75
N ARG A 69 2.02 23.57 -5.48
CA ARG A 69 1.28 24.80 -5.16
C ARG A 69 2.08 26.07 -5.46
N ASN A 70 3.36 26.07 -5.07
CA ASN A 70 4.28 27.20 -5.21
C ASN A 70 5.62 26.70 -5.81
N PRO A 71 5.68 26.41 -7.12
CA PRO A 71 6.90 25.88 -7.74
C PRO A 71 8.12 26.81 -7.59
N GLU A 72 7.91 28.13 -7.57
CA GLU A 72 8.97 29.14 -7.40
C GLU A 72 9.68 29.03 -6.04
N GLU A 73 8.92 28.76 -4.98
CA GLU A 73 9.45 28.62 -3.62
C GLU A 73 10.13 27.26 -3.43
N VAL A 74 9.45 26.18 -3.84
CA VAL A 74 9.91 24.80 -3.63
C VAL A 74 11.17 24.49 -4.46
N LEU A 75 11.25 25.03 -5.69
CA LEU A 75 12.34 24.76 -6.64
C LEU A 75 13.42 25.85 -6.67
N ALA A 76 13.34 26.88 -5.81
CA ALA A 76 14.27 28.01 -5.81
C ALA A 76 15.74 27.56 -5.75
N GLY A 77 16.47 27.74 -6.86
CA GLY A 77 17.90 27.38 -6.97
C GLY A 77 18.18 25.87 -6.91
N LYS A 78 17.16 25.02 -7.09
CA LYS A 78 17.27 23.56 -7.01
C LYS A 78 16.83 22.92 -8.32
N ARG A 79 17.47 21.82 -8.69
CA ARG A 79 17.03 20.92 -9.78
C ARG A 79 16.38 19.69 -9.17
N GLY A 80 15.69 18.90 -10.02
CA GLY A 80 15.04 17.67 -9.58
C GLY A 80 15.97 16.75 -8.78
N VAL A 81 17.18 16.50 -9.29
CA VAL A 81 18.23 15.70 -8.64
C VAL A 81 18.65 16.18 -7.25
N ASP A 82 18.48 17.47 -6.95
CA ASP A 82 18.83 18.04 -5.65
C ASP A 82 17.80 17.64 -4.58
N LEU A 83 16.54 17.44 -4.98
CA LEU A 83 15.38 17.15 -4.13
C LEU A 83 15.16 15.66 -3.85
N ARG A 84 15.49 14.78 -4.82
CA ARG A 84 15.16 13.34 -4.77
C ARG A 84 15.64 12.65 -3.49
N GLY A 85 14.69 12.07 -2.76
CA GLY A 85 14.90 11.36 -1.51
C GLY A 85 15.25 12.25 -0.30
N LYS A 86 15.13 13.58 -0.43
CA LYS A 86 15.55 14.53 0.61
C LYS A 86 14.46 15.50 1.03
N GLU A 87 13.65 15.99 0.09
CA GLU A 87 12.66 17.04 0.35
C GLU A 87 11.24 16.59 -0.01
N TYR A 88 10.25 17.14 0.70
CA TYR A 88 8.83 16.88 0.46
C TYR A 88 8.24 17.90 -0.49
N LEU A 89 7.39 17.42 -1.40
CA LEU A 89 6.65 18.22 -2.35
C LEU A 89 5.23 18.47 -1.80
N PRO A 90 4.80 19.74 -1.61
CA PRO A 90 3.42 20.07 -1.31
C PRO A 90 2.60 20.08 -2.60
N LEU A 91 1.89 18.98 -2.86
CA LEU A 91 1.20 18.72 -4.12
C LEU A 91 -0.29 19.02 -4.04
N ARG A 92 -0.87 19.48 -5.15
CA ARG A 92 -2.31 19.46 -5.41
C ARG A 92 -2.68 18.14 -6.07
N VAL A 93 -3.66 17.45 -5.51
CA VAL A 93 -4.20 16.20 -6.06
C VAL A 93 -5.36 16.54 -6.99
N ASP A 94 -5.44 15.90 -8.16
CA ASP A 94 -6.55 16.16 -9.10
C ASP A 94 -7.82 15.38 -8.73
N ARG A 95 -7.66 14.17 -8.18
CA ARG A 95 -8.77 13.29 -7.81
C ARG A 95 -8.40 12.22 -6.81
N LEU A 96 -9.43 11.60 -6.22
CA LEU A 96 -9.32 10.49 -5.29
C LEU A 96 -10.20 9.29 -5.72
N ALA A 97 -9.70 8.07 -5.55
CA ALA A 97 -10.49 6.85 -5.66
C ALA A 97 -10.37 6.01 -4.37
N MET A 98 -11.50 5.59 -3.81
CA MET A 98 -11.53 4.81 -2.57
C MET A 98 -12.26 3.50 -2.77
N GLN A 99 -11.78 2.41 -2.17
CA GLN A 99 -12.48 1.12 -2.15
C GLN A 99 -13.19 0.91 -0.81
N ASP A 100 -14.30 0.18 -0.81
CA ASP A 100 -15.22 -0.01 0.31
C ASP A 100 -14.59 -0.42 1.65
N ALA A 101 -13.51 -1.22 1.64
CA ALA A 101 -12.79 -1.60 2.86
C ALA A 101 -11.92 -0.50 3.47
N SER A 102 -11.56 0.56 2.74
CA SER A 102 -10.81 1.72 3.27
C SER A 102 -11.62 3.02 3.28
N ALA A 103 -12.60 3.16 2.37
CA ALA A 103 -13.51 4.29 2.27
C ALA A 103 -14.27 4.54 3.59
N GLN A 104 -14.55 3.48 4.36
CA GLN A 104 -15.20 3.58 5.67
C GLN A 104 -14.53 4.61 6.59
N MET A 105 -13.26 4.41 6.94
CA MET A 105 -12.55 5.29 7.86
C MET A 105 -12.18 6.64 7.23
N ALA A 106 -11.92 6.68 5.93
CA ALA A 106 -11.66 7.93 5.21
C ALA A 106 -12.87 8.87 5.25
N LEU A 107 -14.07 8.36 4.94
CA LEU A 107 -15.31 9.13 4.97
C LEU A 107 -15.72 9.50 6.40
N LEU A 108 -15.58 8.59 7.37
CA LEU A 108 -15.83 8.90 8.78
C LEU A 108 -14.94 10.05 9.28
N GLN A 109 -13.66 10.09 8.90
CA GLN A 109 -12.78 11.20 9.21
C GLN A 109 -13.17 12.48 8.47
N PHE A 110 -13.50 12.40 7.18
CA PHE A 110 -13.97 13.54 6.40
C PHE A 110 -15.23 14.18 7.02
N MET A 111 -16.18 13.36 7.51
CA MET A 111 -17.36 13.84 8.23
C MET A 111 -17.00 14.71 9.45
N THR A 112 -15.88 14.44 10.13
CA THR A 112 -15.46 15.25 11.29
C THR A 112 -14.95 16.64 10.89
N CYS A 113 -14.52 16.83 9.64
CA CYS A 113 -14.07 18.12 9.10
C CYS A 113 -15.21 19.13 8.96
N GLY A 114 -16.46 18.67 8.88
CA GLY A 114 -17.64 19.55 8.76
C GLY A 114 -17.75 20.28 7.43
N LEU A 115 -17.07 19.81 6.37
CA LEU A 115 -17.21 20.34 5.02
C LEU A 115 -18.49 19.83 4.35
N PRO A 116 -19.17 20.64 3.53
CA PRO A 116 -20.42 20.25 2.87
C PRO A 116 -20.21 19.32 1.66
N GLN A 117 -19.01 19.30 1.08
CA GLN A 117 -18.68 18.52 -0.10
C GLN A 117 -17.16 18.30 -0.20
N THR A 118 -16.74 17.34 -1.03
CA THR A 118 -15.33 17.09 -1.33
C THR A 118 -14.73 18.21 -2.18
N ALA A 119 -13.43 18.48 -2.00
CA ALA A 119 -12.73 19.55 -2.71
C ALA A 119 -12.22 19.15 -4.11
N VAL A 120 -12.03 17.84 -4.32
CA VAL A 120 -11.61 17.24 -5.60
C VAL A 120 -12.58 16.12 -5.97
N PRO A 121 -12.76 15.81 -7.27
CA PRO A 121 -13.56 14.66 -7.67
C PRO A 121 -13.13 13.38 -6.94
N ALA A 122 -14.09 12.73 -6.28
CA ALA A 122 -13.87 11.52 -5.53
C ALA A 122 -14.82 10.41 -5.99
N SER A 123 -14.39 9.17 -5.83
CA SER A 123 -15.21 7.98 -6.12
C SER A 123 -15.04 6.90 -5.07
N VAL A 124 -16.11 6.17 -4.76
CA VAL A 124 -16.14 4.99 -3.89
C VAL A 124 -16.50 3.76 -4.72
N HIS A 125 -15.76 2.67 -4.54
CA HIS A 125 -15.90 1.42 -5.30
C HIS A 125 -16.18 0.24 -4.37
N CYS A 126 -17.25 -0.52 -4.61
CA CYS A 126 -17.68 -1.64 -3.76
C CYS A 126 -17.21 -3.00 -4.29
N ASP A 127 -15.96 -3.37 -4.02
CA ASP A 127 -15.29 -4.52 -4.62
C ASP A 127 -14.55 -5.46 -3.63
N HIS A 128 -14.27 -5.03 -2.39
CA HIS A 128 -13.53 -5.87 -1.41
C HIS A 128 -14.44 -6.66 -0.47
N LEU A 129 -15.75 -6.38 -0.44
CA LEU A 129 -16.69 -7.05 0.46
C LEU A 129 -17.52 -8.15 -0.22
N ILE A 130 -17.19 -8.52 -1.46
CA ILE A 130 -17.84 -9.60 -2.20
C ILE A 130 -17.01 -10.89 -2.08
N GLN A 131 -17.58 -11.90 -1.42
CA GLN A 131 -16.92 -13.19 -1.15
C GLN A 131 -17.26 -14.22 -2.23
N ALA A 132 -16.25 -14.79 -2.88
CA ALA A 132 -16.40 -15.86 -3.87
C ALA A 132 -16.72 -17.21 -3.21
N PHE A 133 -17.68 -17.95 -3.74
CA PHE A 133 -18.02 -19.32 -3.32
C PHE A 133 -18.71 -20.14 -4.41
N GLU A 134 -19.90 -19.73 -4.86
CA GLU A 134 -20.79 -20.52 -5.73
C GLU A 134 -20.83 -20.00 -7.17
N GLY A 135 -20.45 -18.73 -7.39
CA GLY A 135 -20.54 -18.06 -8.69
C GLY A 135 -21.12 -16.66 -8.57
N ALA A 136 -20.94 -15.86 -9.63
CA ALA A 136 -21.14 -14.40 -9.60
C ALA A 136 -22.46 -13.94 -8.97
N GLU A 137 -23.60 -14.44 -9.43
CA GLU A 137 -24.93 -13.95 -9.01
C GLU A 137 -25.22 -14.29 -7.54
N ALA A 138 -25.01 -15.55 -7.13
CA ALA A 138 -25.24 -16.00 -5.76
C ALA A 138 -24.30 -15.30 -4.77
N ASP A 139 -23.04 -15.15 -5.15
CA ASP A 139 -22.00 -14.50 -4.34
C ASP A 139 -22.28 -13.01 -4.14
N LEU A 140 -22.71 -12.31 -5.20
CA LEU A 140 -23.09 -10.90 -5.13
C LEU A 140 -24.31 -10.70 -4.22
N LYS A 141 -25.38 -11.48 -4.44
CA LYS A 141 -26.60 -11.40 -3.62
C LYS A 141 -26.33 -11.63 -2.14
N ARG A 142 -25.54 -12.67 -1.81
CA ARG A 142 -25.14 -12.99 -0.43
C ARG A 142 -24.32 -11.87 0.19
N SER A 143 -23.37 -11.32 -0.57
CA SER A 143 -22.45 -10.28 -0.09
C SER A 143 -23.13 -8.93 0.12
N ILE A 144 -24.10 -8.58 -0.74
CA ILE A 144 -24.95 -7.40 -0.55
C ILE A 144 -25.77 -7.53 0.74
N ALA A 145 -26.38 -8.70 0.98
CA ALA A 145 -27.15 -8.93 2.20
C ALA A 145 -26.27 -8.87 3.46
N SER A 146 -25.08 -9.49 3.45
CA SER A 146 -24.20 -9.56 4.62
C SER A 146 -23.47 -8.25 4.93
N ASN A 147 -23.32 -7.35 3.95
CA ASN A 147 -22.64 -6.07 4.11
C ASN A 147 -23.54 -4.86 3.84
N GLN A 148 -24.87 -5.06 3.88
CA GLN A 148 -25.87 -4.03 3.57
C GLN A 148 -25.62 -2.73 4.34
N GLU A 149 -25.29 -2.84 5.62
CA GLU A 149 -25.00 -1.72 6.51
C GLU A 149 -23.85 -0.84 5.98
N VAL A 150 -22.73 -1.47 5.58
CA VAL A 150 -21.56 -0.76 5.06
C VAL A 150 -21.88 -0.12 3.70
N PHE A 151 -22.60 -0.81 2.83
CA PHE A 151 -22.97 -0.26 1.53
C PHE A 151 -23.96 0.91 1.66
N GLN A 152 -24.89 0.85 2.61
CA GLN A 152 -25.81 1.97 2.91
C GLN A 152 -25.05 3.18 3.47
N PHE A 153 -24.09 2.97 4.37
CA PHE A 153 -23.20 4.03 4.85
C PHE A 153 -22.44 4.70 3.69
N LEU A 154 -21.77 3.91 2.86
CA LEU A 154 -20.96 4.43 1.76
C LEU A 154 -21.81 5.17 0.73
N SER A 155 -22.97 4.63 0.37
CA SER A 155 -23.90 5.25 -0.58
C SER A 155 -24.47 6.57 -0.04
N SER A 156 -24.98 6.59 1.19
CA SER A 156 -25.54 7.80 1.82
C SER A 156 -24.49 8.88 2.07
N ALA A 157 -23.28 8.51 2.51
CA ALA A 157 -22.15 9.43 2.63
C ALA A 157 -21.76 10.01 1.26
N SER A 158 -21.75 9.17 0.22
CA SER A 158 -21.41 9.62 -1.12
C SER A 158 -22.43 10.60 -1.69
N ALA A 159 -23.73 10.32 -1.52
CA ALA A 159 -24.80 11.23 -1.89
C ALA A 159 -24.69 12.58 -1.14
N LYS A 160 -24.43 12.54 0.18
CA LYS A 160 -24.30 13.74 1.00
C LYS A 160 -23.18 14.68 0.52
N TYR A 161 -22.02 14.11 0.18
CA TYR A 161 -20.80 14.88 -0.10
C TYR A 161 -20.47 15.03 -1.60
N GLY A 162 -21.34 14.59 -2.50
CA GLY A 162 -21.14 14.69 -3.95
C GLY A 162 -20.02 13.78 -4.46
N ILE A 163 -19.99 12.53 -3.99
CA ILE A 163 -18.98 11.52 -4.37
C ILE A 163 -19.62 10.50 -5.32
N GLU A 164 -18.88 10.09 -6.35
CA GLU A 164 -19.35 9.06 -7.29
C GLU A 164 -19.33 7.68 -6.62
N PHE A 165 -20.50 7.07 -6.45
CA PHE A 165 -20.66 5.76 -5.80
C PHE A 165 -20.85 4.65 -6.83
N TRP A 166 -19.86 3.76 -6.97
CA TRP A 166 -19.94 2.54 -7.77
C TRP A 166 -20.46 1.41 -6.90
N ALA A 167 -21.67 0.95 -7.20
CA ALA A 167 -22.39 -0.02 -6.38
C ALA A 167 -21.76 -1.44 -6.46
N PRO A 168 -22.06 -2.33 -5.49
CA PRO A 168 -21.55 -3.70 -5.51
C PRO A 168 -21.92 -4.42 -6.80
N GLY A 169 -20.92 -5.01 -7.48
CA GLY A 169 -21.07 -5.65 -8.79
C GLY A 169 -20.57 -4.81 -9.98
N SER A 170 -20.34 -3.51 -9.77
CA SER A 170 -19.78 -2.60 -10.77
C SER A 170 -18.40 -3.02 -11.31
N GLY A 171 -17.52 -3.53 -10.46
CA GLY A 171 -16.14 -3.82 -10.83
C GLY A 171 -15.13 -3.49 -9.76
N ILE A 172 -13.90 -3.94 -10.01
CA ILE A 172 -12.73 -3.67 -9.19
C ILE A 172 -12.25 -2.23 -9.44
N ILE A 173 -11.96 -1.51 -8.36
CA ILE A 173 -11.59 -0.09 -8.36
C ILE A 173 -10.60 0.29 -9.48
N HIS A 174 -9.54 -0.50 -9.66
CA HIS A 174 -8.46 -0.19 -10.59
C HIS A 174 -8.87 -0.33 -12.05
N GLN A 175 -9.75 -1.30 -12.35
CA GLN A 175 -10.28 -1.50 -13.69
C GLN A 175 -11.27 -0.38 -14.03
N ILE A 176 -12.18 -0.07 -13.10
CA ILE A 176 -13.12 1.05 -13.25
C ILE A 176 -12.36 2.37 -13.45
N VAL A 177 -11.30 2.60 -12.65
CA VAL A 177 -10.44 3.78 -12.78
C VAL A 177 -9.75 3.82 -14.14
N LEU A 178 -9.20 2.71 -14.62
CA LEU A 178 -8.56 2.67 -15.94
C LEU A 178 -9.55 3.03 -17.06
N GLU A 179 -10.76 2.49 -16.98
CA GLU A 179 -11.85 2.64 -17.98
C GLU A 179 -12.47 4.04 -17.97
N ASN A 180 -12.54 4.70 -16.80
CA ASN A 180 -13.33 5.92 -16.65
C ASN A 180 -12.51 7.16 -16.26
N TYR A 181 -11.42 7.01 -15.52
CA TYR A 181 -10.85 8.11 -14.73
C TYR A 181 -9.36 8.38 -14.95
N ALA A 182 -8.60 7.36 -15.30
CA ALA A 182 -7.18 7.49 -15.58
C ALA A 182 -6.98 8.29 -16.89
N ALA A 183 -6.15 9.32 -16.84
CA ALA A 183 -5.90 10.22 -17.96
C ALA A 183 -4.44 10.70 -17.95
N PRO A 184 -3.78 10.83 -19.10
CA PRO A 184 -2.38 11.26 -19.16
C PRO A 184 -2.14 12.57 -18.42
N GLY A 185 -1.11 12.65 -17.60
CA GLY A 185 -0.70 13.86 -16.87
C GLY A 185 -1.43 14.11 -15.55
N LEU A 186 -2.43 13.31 -15.20
CA LEU A 186 -3.18 13.43 -13.94
C LEU A 186 -2.31 13.04 -12.73
N LEU A 187 -2.50 13.68 -11.58
CA LEU A 187 -2.01 13.20 -10.28
C LEU A 187 -3.18 12.72 -9.42
N MET A 188 -3.31 11.41 -9.23
CA MET A 188 -4.38 10.84 -8.40
C MET A 188 -3.86 10.06 -7.21
N LEU A 189 -4.65 10.11 -6.15
CA LEU A 189 -4.50 9.22 -5.01
C LEU A 189 -5.58 8.13 -5.03
N GLY A 190 -5.26 7.01 -4.41
CA GLY A 190 -6.25 6.00 -4.12
C GLY A 190 -5.96 5.26 -2.83
N THR A 191 -7.00 4.91 -2.07
CA THR A 191 -6.87 4.20 -0.79
C THR A 191 -6.64 2.69 -0.97
N ASP A 192 -5.78 2.35 -1.92
CA ASP A 192 -5.39 1.00 -2.27
C ASP A 192 -3.96 0.97 -2.82
N SER A 193 -3.20 -0.08 -2.51
CA SER A 193 -1.80 -0.20 -2.93
C SER A 193 -1.60 -0.35 -4.43
N HIS A 194 -2.59 -0.89 -5.15
CA HIS A 194 -2.51 -1.16 -6.58
C HIS A 194 -3.07 -0.01 -7.43
N THR A 195 -3.36 1.14 -6.81
CA THR A 195 -3.68 2.41 -7.49
C THR A 195 -2.70 2.76 -8.64
N PRO A 196 -1.38 2.45 -8.55
CA PRO A 196 -0.47 2.57 -9.68
C PRO A 196 -0.93 1.94 -11.00
N ASN A 197 -1.87 0.99 -11.00
CA ASN A 197 -2.52 0.46 -12.22
C ASN A 197 -2.95 1.56 -13.20
N ALA A 198 -3.49 2.66 -12.69
CA ALA A 198 -3.95 3.77 -13.51
C ALA A 198 -2.78 4.48 -14.25
N SER A 199 -1.55 4.41 -13.72
CA SER A 199 -0.37 4.99 -14.36
C SER A 199 -0.04 4.37 -15.71
N GLY A 200 -0.60 3.19 -16.04
CA GLY A 200 -0.59 2.63 -17.40
C GLY A 200 -1.25 3.54 -18.45
N MET A 201 -2.06 4.52 -18.03
CA MET A 201 -2.64 5.58 -18.87
C MET A 201 -1.90 6.92 -18.78
N GLY A 202 -0.63 6.90 -18.38
CA GLY A 202 0.25 8.07 -18.41
C GLY A 202 0.00 9.11 -17.32
N CYS A 203 -0.72 8.76 -16.25
CA CYS A 203 -0.83 9.56 -15.03
C CYS A 203 0.22 9.15 -13.99
N LEU A 204 0.30 9.89 -12.89
CA LEU A 204 0.89 9.40 -11.65
C LEU A 204 -0.23 9.05 -10.66
N ALA A 205 -0.45 7.75 -10.47
CA ALA A 205 -1.45 7.24 -9.55
C ALA A 205 -0.78 6.57 -8.34
N ILE A 206 -1.04 7.07 -7.13
CA ILE A 206 -0.29 6.70 -5.93
C ILE A 206 -1.23 6.13 -4.87
N GLY A 207 -0.87 4.95 -4.34
CA GLY A 207 -1.60 4.32 -3.24
C GLY A 207 -1.30 4.99 -1.90
N VAL A 208 -2.33 5.33 -1.13
CA VAL A 208 -2.22 6.05 0.16
C VAL A 208 -3.14 5.48 1.24
N GLY A 209 -2.96 5.92 2.49
CA GLY A 209 -3.88 5.64 3.59
C GLY A 209 -5.10 6.57 3.61
N GLY A 210 -6.07 6.31 4.50
CA GLY A 210 -7.28 7.15 4.61
C GLY A 210 -6.99 8.60 5.00
N ALA A 211 -6.00 8.85 5.85
CA ALA A 211 -5.64 10.20 6.29
C ALA A 211 -5.13 11.08 5.14
N ASP A 212 -4.35 10.52 4.22
CA ASP A 212 -3.88 11.23 3.02
C ASP A 212 -5.01 11.40 2.00
N ALA A 213 -5.95 10.45 1.97
CA ALA A 213 -7.18 10.62 1.20
C ALA A 213 -8.00 11.80 1.71
N VAL A 214 -8.07 12.00 3.03
CA VAL A 214 -8.73 13.19 3.60
C VAL A 214 -8.02 14.48 3.23
N ASP A 215 -6.68 14.49 3.10
CA ASP A 215 -5.98 15.67 2.57
C ASP A 215 -6.49 16.03 1.17
N ALA A 216 -6.63 15.04 0.27
CA ALA A 216 -7.20 15.25 -1.05
C ALA A 216 -8.67 15.74 -0.98
N LEU A 217 -9.50 15.11 -0.14
CA LEU A 217 -10.91 15.49 0.04
C LEU A 217 -11.09 16.93 0.55
N THR A 218 -10.07 17.49 1.20
CA THR A 218 -10.11 18.82 1.84
C THR A 218 -9.28 19.87 1.10
N ASP A 219 -8.64 19.51 -0.03
CA ASP A 219 -7.62 20.32 -0.70
C ASP A 219 -6.53 20.82 0.27
N THR A 220 -6.15 19.96 1.22
CA THR A 220 -4.95 20.13 2.04
C THR A 220 -3.75 19.69 1.18
N PRO A 221 -2.61 20.43 1.19
CA PRO A 221 -1.44 20.01 0.43
C PRO A 221 -1.02 18.60 0.80
N TRP A 222 -0.97 17.70 -0.18
CA TRP A 222 -0.50 16.34 0.05
C TRP A 222 1.02 16.31 -0.05
N GLU A 223 1.68 15.89 1.03
CA GLU A 223 3.13 15.88 1.12
C GLU A 223 3.72 14.55 0.62
N LEU A 224 4.48 14.60 -0.47
CA LEU A 224 5.22 13.45 -1.00
C LEU A 224 6.72 13.69 -0.88
N LEU A 225 7.45 12.80 -0.19
CA LEU A 225 8.91 12.81 -0.25
C LEU A 225 9.32 12.58 -1.71
N THR A 226 10.04 13.55 -2.30
CA THR A 226 10.41 13.55 -3.72
C THR A 226 11.02 12.20 -4.09
N PRO A 227 10.37 11.38 -4.92
CA PRO A 227 10.89 10.05 -5.21
C PRO A 227 12.20 10.11 -5.99
N ARG A 228 13.07 9.12 -5.79
CA ARG A 228 14.14 8.85 -6.75
C ARG A 228 13.54 8.25 -8.03
N LEU A 229 14.28 8.27 -9.13
CA LEU A 229 13.80 7.78 -10.41
C LEU A 229 14.59 6.58 -10.89
N LEU A 230 13.89 5.48 -11.14
CA LEU A 230 14.41 4.30 -11.82
C LEU A 230 13.85 4.28 -13.23
N ASN A 231 14.73 4.33 -14.23
CA ASN A 231 14.32 4.14 -15.62
C ASN A 231 14.38 2.66 -16.02
N VAL A 232 13.30 2.13 -16.56
CA VAL A 232 13.29 0.81 -17.22
C VAL A 232 13.22 1.03 -18.71
N HIS A 233 14.36 0.88 -19.38
CA HIS A 233 14.49 1.07 -20.82
C HIS A 233 14.27 -0.24 -21.55
N MET A 234 13.21 -0.32 -22.36
CA MET A 234 12.77 -1.54 -23.03
C MET A 234 13.03 -1.48 -24.54
N THR A 235 13.64 -2.53 -25.05
CA THR A 235 13.94 -2.73 -26.47
C THR A 235 13.41 -4.09 -26.94
N GLY A 236 13.43 -4.35 -28.25
CA GLY A 236 12.94 -5.63 -28.78
C GLY A 236 11.42 -5.76 -28.77
N LYS A 237 10.92 -6.99 -28.93
CA LYS A 237 9.49 -7.32 -28.94
C LYS A 237 9.24 -8.65 -28.20
N LEU A 238 8.12 -8.74 -27.49
CA LEU A 238 7.74 -9.98 -26.81
C LEU A 238 7.49 -11.13 -27.80
N SER A 239 7.80 -12.35 -27.37
CA SER A 239 7.35 -13.56 -28.06
C SER A 239 5.83 -13.72 -27.94
N SER A 240 5.23 -14.57 -28.78
CA SER A 240 3.77 -14.77 -28.84
C SER A 240 3.16 -15.33 -27.54
N TRP A 241 3.95 -16.00 -26.71
CA TRP A 241 3.54 -16.51 -25.40
C TRP A 241 3.79 -15.54 -24.25
N CYS A 242 4.68 -14.55 -24.45
CA CYS A 242 4.97 -13.57 -23.42
C CYS A 242 3.96 -12.43 -23.44
N THR A 243 3.69 -11.89 -22.26
CA THR A 243 2.78 -10.77 -22.08
C THR A 243 3.41 -9.68 -21.21
N PRO A 244 2.78 -8.50 -21.09
CA PRO A 244 3.21 -7.47 -20.14
C PRO A 244 3.36 -8.00 -18.70
N LYS A 245 2.62 -9.05 -18.34
CA LYS A 245 2.75 -9.72 -17.04
C LYS A 245 4.14 -10.33 -16.85
N ASP A 246 4.70 -10.97 -17.88
CA ASP A 246 6.03 -11.56 -17.80
C ASP A 246 7.13 -10.51 -17.67
N ILE A 247 6.96 -9.33 -18.29
CA ILE A 247 7.87 -8.18 -18.12
C ILE A 247 7.95 -7.79 -16.65
N ILE A 248 6.80 -7.57 -16.01
CA ILE A 248 6.77 -7.11 -14.62
C ILE A 248 7.17 -8.22 -13.64
N LEU A 249 6.81 -9.48 -13.87
CA LEU A 249 7.29 -10.60 -13.05
C LEU A 249 8.82 -10.74 -13.12
N HIS A 250 9.41 -10.55 -14.30
CA HIS A 250 10.87 -10.51 -14.48
C HIS A 250 11.51 -9.31 -13.78
N LEU A 251 10.91 -8.12 -13.90
CA LEU A 251 11.40 -6.91 -13.25
C LEU A 251 11.31 -7.01 -11.71
N VAL A 252 10.23 -7.58 -11.18
CA VAL A 252 10.05 -7.82 -9.74
C VAL A 252 11.15 -8.75 -9.22
N SER A 253 11.58 -9.74 -10.00
CA SER A 253 12.73 -10.58 -9.65
C SER A 253 14.05 -9.81 -9.59
N LYS A 254 14.31 -8.94 -10.57
CA LYS A 254 15.54 -8.12 -10.60
C LYS A 254 15.60 -7.12 -9.44
N LEU A 255 14.46 -6.49 -9.13
CA LEU A 255 14.38 -5.47 -8.09
C LEU A 255 14.17 -6.05 -6.70
N THR A 256 13.64 -7.27 -6.58
CA THR A 256 13.08 -7.84 -5.35
C THR A 256 11.92 -7.01 -4.81
N VAL A 257 11.26 -7.47 -3.75
CA VAL A 257 10.14 -6.74 -3.10
C VAL A 257 10.53 -5.38 -2.48
N ARG A 258 11.79 -4.95 -2.57
CA ARG A 258 12.27 -3.69 -1.97
C ARG A 258 12.93 -2.73 -2.97
N GLY A 259 13.29 -3.18 -4.18
CA GLY A 259 14.13 -2.40 -5.10
C GLY A 259 13.48 -1.13 -5.65
N GLY A 260 12.16 -1.02 -5.57
CA GLY A 260 11.39 0.17 -5.92
C GLY A 260 11.15 1.14 -4.75
N THR A 261 11.46 0.77 -3.51
CA THR A 261 11.15 1.60 -2.33
C THR A 261 11.64 3.04 -2.46
N GLY A 262 10.71 4.00 -2.38
CA GLY A 262 11.02 5.43 -2.48
C GLY A 262 11.38 5.89 -3.90
N ARG A 263 11.01 5.11 -4.92
CA ARG A 263 11.28 5.40 -6.32
C ARG A 263 9.99 5.42 -7.15
N ILE A 264 9.98 6.24 -8.19
CA ILE A 264 9.06 6.07 -9.32
C ILE A 264 9.78 5.25 -10.39
N VAL A 265 9.09 4.23 -10.92
CA VAL A 265 9.58 3.41 -12.03
C VAL A 265 9.07 4.03 -13.34
N GLU A 266 9.94 4.69 -14.08
CA GLU A 266 9.61 5.34 -15.35
C GLU A 266 10.03 4.44 -16.52
N TYR A 267 9.07 4.01 -17.33
CA TYR A 267 9.31 3.12 -18.46
C TYR A 267 9.57 3.92 -19.74
N SER A 268 10.57 3.51 -20.51
CA SER A 268 10.95 4.17 -21.76
C SER A 268 11.43 3.17 -22.81
N GLY A 269 11.69 3.66 -24.02
CA GLY A 269 12.29 2.87 -25.10
C GLY A 269 11.28 2.30 -26.11
N PRO A 270 11.78 1.85 -27.27
CA PRO A 270 10.94 1.45 -28.40
C PRO A 270 10.09 0.20 -28.12
N GLY A 271 10.45 -0.64 -27.14
CA GLY A 271 9.69 -1.84 -26.77
C GLY A 271 8.28 -1.53 -26.23
N LEU A 272 8.00 -0.29 -25.81
CA LEU A 272 6.67 0.15 -25.38
C LEU A 272 5.65 0.16 -26.51
N ALA A 273 6.07 0.41 -27.75
CA ALA A 273 5.16 0.59 -28.89
C ALA A 273 4.36 -0.68 -29.24
N SER A 274 4.84 -1.86 -28.83
CA SER A 274 4.15 -3.13 -29.05
C SER A 274 3.17 -3.53 -27.95
N LEU A 275 3.06 -2.75 -26.87
CA LEU A 275 2.27 -3.13 -25.70
C LEU A 275 0.92 -2.40 -25.68
N PRO A 276 -0.18 -3.09 -25.32
CA PRO A 276 -1.49 -2.46 -25.18
C PRO A 276 -1.56 -1.61 -23.91
N ALA A 277 -2.47 -0.63 -23.87
CA ALA A 277 -2.63 0.26 -22.70
C ALA A 277 -2.96 -0.51 -21.42
N THR A 278 -3.81 -1.54 -21.51
CA THR A 278 -4.13 -2.44 -20.38
C THR A 278 -2.91 -3.26 -19.95
N GLY A 279 -1.98 -3.55 -20.86
CA GLY A 279 -0.69 -4.15 -20.56
C GLY A 279 0.24 -3.24 -19.76
N LEU A 280 0.28 -1.96 -20.09
CA LEU A 280 0.98 -0.95 -19.29
C LEU A 280 0.35 -0.85 -17.90
N ALA A 281 -0.98 -0.97 -17.81
CA ALA A 281 -1.70 -1.04 -16.54
C ALA A 281 -1.27 -2.27 -15.71
N THR A 282 -1.21 -3.47 -16.29
CA THR A 282 -0.66 -4.68 -15.64
C THR A 282 0.73 -4.46 -15.07
N MET A 283 1.64 -3.84 -15.85
CA MET A 283 3.00 -3.56 -15.41
C MET A 283 3.03 -2.56 -14.25
N SER A 284 2.26 -1.48 -14.37
CA SER A 284 2.20 -0.43 -13.35
C SER A 284 1.56 -0.91 -12.05
N ASN A 285 0.51 -1.74 -12.13
CA ASN A 285 -0.15 -2.42 -11.01
C ASN A 285 0.88 -3.16 -10.17
N MET A 286 1.65 -4.04 -10.81
CA MET A 286 2.66 -4.84 -10.13
C MET A 286 3.96 -4.09 -9.80
N GLY A 287 4.06 -2.81 -10.15
CA GLY A 287 5.07 -1.92 -9.59
C GLY A 287 4.93 -1.76 -8.06
N ALA A 288 3.74 -1.99 -7.52
CA ALA A 288 3.51 -2.01 -6.07
C ALA A 288 4.31 -3.13 -5.37
N GLU A 289 4.52 -4.27 -6.03
CA GLU A 289 5.19 -5.46 -5.48
C GLU A 289 6.70 -5.26 -5.31
N VAL A 290 7.31 -4.29 -6.00
CA VAL A 290 8.71 -3.88 -5.75
C VAL A 290 8.83 -2.74 -4.74
N GLY A 291 7.70 -2.28 -4.18
CA GLY A 291 7.63 -1.16 -3.25
C GLY A 291 7.74 0.21 -3.91
N ALA A 292 7.55 0.32 -5.23
CA ALA A 292 7.57 1.61 -5.92
C ALA A 292 6.48 2.55 -5.40
N THR A 293 6.78 3.84 -5.35
CA THR A 293 5.79 4.88 -5.05
C THR A 293 4.67 4.86 -6.10
N THR A 294 5.06 4.76 -7.37
CA THR A 294 4.19 4.47 -8.51
C THR A 294 5.04 4.14 -9.74
N SER A 295 4.39 3.85 -10.86
CA SER A 295 5.00 3.72 -12.18
C SER A 295 4.64 4.91 -13.07
N CYS A 296 5.35 5.09 -14.19
CA CYS A 296 5.12 6.20 -15.11
C CYS A 296 5.42 5.81 -16.57
N PHE A 297 4.53 6.18 -17.50
CA PHE A 297 4.64 5.92 -18.93
C PHE A 297 4.32 7.20 -19.72
N GLY A 298 5.12 7.51 -20.75
CA GLY A 298 4.81 8.62 -21.66
C GLY A 298 3.53 8.37 -22.45
N TYR A 299 2.81 9.44 -22.76
CA TYR A 299 1.61 9.36 -23.60
C TYR A 299 1.95 8.74 -24.97
N ASN A 300 1.13 7.78 -25.41
CA ASN A 300 1.38 7.01 -26.64
C ASN A 300 0.09 6.57 -27.34
N ASP A 301 0.24 6.00 -28.53
CA ASP A 301 -0.88 5.59 -29.39
C ASP A 301 -1.79 4.53 -28.75
N ALA A 302 -1.26 3.64 -27.91
CA ALA A 302 -2.07 2.63 -27.23
C ALA A 302 -3.03 3.30 -26.23
N MET A 303 -2.55 4.29 -25.48
CA MET A 303 -3.40 5.11 -24.61
C MET A 303 -4.46 5.86 -25.42
N ALA A 304 -4.09 6.43 -26.57
CA ALA A 304 -5.03 7.14 -27.45
C ALA A 304 -6.16 6.21 -27.95
N ARG A 305 -5.83 5.01 -28.44
CA ARG A 305 -6.82 4.01 -28.86
C ARG A 305 -7.74 3.59 -27.73
N TYR A 306 -7.19 3.38 -26.53
CA TYR A 306 -7.96 2.99 -25.36
C TYR A 306 -8.92 4.09 -24.89
N LEU A 307 -8.48 5.36 -24.89
CA LEU A 307 -9.35 6.51 -24.59
C LEU A 307 -10.52 6.60 -25.57
N ASP A 308 -10.29 6.43 -26.87
CA ASP A 308 -11.37 6.43 -27.87
C ASP A 308 -12.35 5.27 -27.65
N ALA A 309 -11.84 4.05 -27.46
CA ALA A 309 -12.67 2.86 -27.27
C ALA A 309 -13.54 2.92 -26.00
N THR A 310 -13.10 3.68 -24.99
CA THR A 310 -13.83 3.90 -23.73
C THR A 310 -14.65 5.21 -23.72
N GLY A 311 -14.84 5.84 -24.89
CA GLY A 311 -15.70 7.02 -25.04
C GLY A 311 -15.09 8.32 -24.49
N ARG A 312 -13.76 8.41 -24.39
CA ARG A 312 -13.02 9.53 -23.78
C ARG A 312 -12.22 10.33 -24.81
N GLY A 313 -12.76 10.53 -26.01
CA GLY A 313 -12.10 11.27 -27.11
C GLY A 313 -11.68 12.70 -26.75
N GLU A 314 -12.42 13.38 -25.86
CA GLU A 314 -12.02 14.72 -25.39
C GLU A 314 -10.78 14.69 -24.49
N VAL A 315 -10.64 13.66 -23.66
CA VAL A 315 -9.43 13.44 -22.84
C VAL A 315 -8.23 13.17 -23.74
N LYS A 316 -8.42 12.36 -24.80
CA LYS A 316 -7.40 12.13 -25.82
C LYS A 316 -6.96 13.44 -26.47
N LEU A 317 -7.89 14.27 -26.94
CA LEU A 317 -7.57 15.55 -27.56
C LEU A 317 -6.80 16.49 -26.61
N GLY A 318 -7.22 16.57 -25.34
CA GLY A 318 -6.52 17.34 -24.32
C GLY A 318 -5.10 16.82 -24.05
N ALA A 319 -4.94 15.50 -24.00
CA ALA A 319 -3.63 14.85 -23.84
C ALA A 319 -2.71 15.13 -25.03
N GLU A 320 -3.20 15.02 -26.27
CA GLU A 320 -2.42 15.33 -27.48
C GLU A 320 -1.91 16.78 -27.45
N GLN A 321 -2.75 17.73 -27.05
CA GLN A 321 -2.37 19.14 -26.91
C GLN A 321 -1.33 19.35 -25.79
N ALA A 322 -1.51 18.72 -24.64
CA ALA A 322 -0.56 18.80 -23.52
C ALA A 322 0.78 18.11 -23.85
N ALA A 323 0.75 16.99 -24.57
CA ALA A 323 1.93 16.30 -25.09
C ALA A 323 2.70 17.18 -26.08
N ALA A 324 2.01 17.90 -26.97
CA ALA A 324 2.64 18.84 -27.90
C ALA A 324 3.34 20.01 -27.18
N ARG A 325 2.91 20.36 -25.96
CA ARG A 325 3.60 21.34 -25.09
C ARG A 325 4.75 20.73 -24.26
N GLY A 326 4.95 19.42 -24.38
CA GLY A 326 6.00 18.66 -23.71
C GLY A 326 5.69 18.26 -22.28
N LEU A 327 4.43 18.28 -21.83
CA LEU A 327 4.05 17.84 -20.48
C LEU A 327 4.14 16.31 -20.30
N LEU A 328 3.79 15.56 -21.34
CA LEU A 328 3.49 14.11 -21.26
C LEU A 328 4.59 13.19 -21.81
N SER A 329 5.81 13.70 -21.93
CA SER A 329 7.01 12.94 -22.28
C SER A 329 8.20 13.43 -21.47
N ALA A 330 9.21 12.59 -21.26
CA ALA A 330 10.47 13.05 -20.66
C ALA A 330 11.21 14.01 -21.61
N ASP A 331 11.93 15.00 -21.07
CA ASP A 331 12.82 15.83 -21.87
C ASP A 331 14.04 15.02 -22.36
N GLN A 332 14.60 15.43 -23.50
CA GLN A 332 15.88 14.89 -23.95
C GLN A 332 16.96 15.23 -22.92
N GLY A 333 17.73 14.22 -22.48
CA GLY A 333 18.76 14.38 -21.47
C GLY A 333 18.26 14.37 -20.02
N ALA A 334 16.99 14.04 -19.78
CA ALA A 334 16.48 13.79 -18.43
C ALA A 334 17.36 12.77 -17.68
N GLN A 335 17.67 13.09 -16.43
CA GLN A 335 18.57 12.28 -15.60
C GLN A 335 17.78 11.31 -14.72
N TYR A 336 18.25 10.06 -14.64
CA TYR A 336 17.68 9.02 -13.78
C TYR A 336 18.71 8.58 -12.75
N ASP A 337 18.26 8.27 -11.53
CA ASP A 337 19.16 7.80 -10.46
C ASP A 337 19.69 6.40 -10.76
N GLU A 338 18.88 5.59 -11.46
CA GLU A 338 19.23 4.25 -11.88
C GLU A 338 18.55 3.93 -13.21
N ARG A 339 19.15 3.03 -14.00
CA ARG A 339 18.59 2.54 -15.25
C ARG A 339 18.75 1.03 -15.35
N ILE A 340 17.68 0.35 -15.73
CA ILE A 340 17.64 -1.06 -16.07
C ILE A 340 17.28 -1.18 -17.54
N GLU A 341 18.04 -2.00 -18.27
CA GLU A 341 17.74 -2.34 -19.66
C GLU A 341 17.11 -3.73 -19.74
N ILE A 342 16.04 -3.84 -20.53
CA ILE A 342 15.34 -5.09 -20.81
C ILE A 342 15.17 -5.23 -22.32
N ASP A 343 15.70 -6.32 -22.89
CA ASP A 343 15.35 -6.75 -24.25
C ASP A 343 14.18 -7.73 -24.16
N LEU A 344 13.01 -7.26 -24.59
CA LEU A 344 11.76 -8.01 -24.59
C LEU A 344 11.85 -9.31 -25.41
N SER A 345 12.75 -9.36 -26.39
CA SER A 345 12.93 -10.52 -27.29
C SER A 345 13.63 -11.69 -26.59
N THR A 346 14.25 -11.43 -25.44
CA THR A 346 14.95 -12.46 -24.64
C THR A 346 14.08 -13.05 -23.54
N LEU A 347 12.88 -12.48 -23.32
CA LEU A 347 11.97 -12.94 -22.29
C LEU A 347 11.21 -14.19 -22.75
N GLU A 348 11.02 -15.11 -21.81
CA GLU A 348 10.07 -16.21 -21.89
C GLU A 348 9.03 -16.08 -20.75
N PRO A 349 7.89 -16.79 -20.79
CA PRO A 349 6.94 -16.77 -19.68
C PRO A 349 7.58 -17.21 -18.36
N VAL A 350 7.11 -16.69 -17.24
CA VAL A 350 7.70 -16.97 -15.91
C VAL A 350 6.65 -17.36 -14.88
N LEU A 351 7.06 -18.14 -13.87
CA LEU A 351 6.28 -18.40 -12.65
C LEU A 351 6.99 -17.75 -11.47
N ASN A 352 6.24 -16.96 -10.69
CA ASN A 352 6.75 -16.36 -9.45
C ASN A 352 6.06 -16.97 -8.21
N GLY A 353 6.83 -17.44 -7.22
CA GLY A 353 6.28 -17.97 -5.97
C GLY A 353 7.12 -19.09 -5.34
N PRO A 354 6.61 -19.75 -4.27
CA PRO A 354 5.20 -19.81 -3.89
C PRO A 354 4.71 -18.80 -2.82
N PHE A 355 5.63 -18.10 -2.13
CA PHE A 355 5.28 -17.24 -0.98
C PHE A 355 5.72 -15.79 -1.10
N THR A 356 6.28 -15.41 -2.25
CA THR A 356 6.76 -14.06 -2.54
C THR A 356 6.65 -13.78 -4.04
N PRO A 357 6.28 -12.56 -4.45
CA PRO A 357 6.12 -12.23 -5.86
C PRO A 357 7.47 -12.04 -6.59
N ASP A 358 8.61 -12.02 -5.90
CA ASP A 358 9.94 -11.83 -6.50
C ASP A 358 10.75 -13.10 -6.75
N LEU A 359 10.27 -14.25 -6.28
CA LEU A 359 10.90 -15.55 -6.56
C LEU A 359 10.48 -16.03 -7.95
N SER A 360 11.12 -15.50 -8.98
CA SER A 360 10.82 -15.80 -10.39
C SER A 360 11.66 -16.93 -10.93
N THR A 361 11.01 -17.84 -11.64
CA THR A 361 11.67 -18.90 -12.40
C THR A 361 11.12 -18.89 -13.84
N PRO A 362 11.98 -18.83 -14.88
CA PRO A 362 11.54 -19.03 -16.26
C PRO A 362 10.77 -20.33 -16.42
N LEU A 363 9.68 -20.31 -17.17
CA LEU A 363 8.74 -21.44 -17.27
C LEU A 363 9.43 -22.72 -17.77
N SER A 364 10.35 -22.60 -18.73
CA SER A 364 11.14 -23.74 -19.23
C SER A 364 12.02 -24.38 -18.14
N GLN A 365 12.61 -23.57 -17.27
CA GLN A 365 13.42 -24.03 -16.15
C GLN A 365 12.54 -24.61 -15.03
N TYR A 366 11.45 -23.92 -14.71
CA TYR A 366 10.54 -24.33 -13.65
C TYR A 366 9.94 -25.71 -13.94
N THR A 367 9.38 -25.90 -15.13
CA THR A 367 8.77 -27.17 -15.55
C THR A 367 9.80 -28.30 -15.60
N ARG A 368 11.04 -28.04 -16.02
CA ARG A 368 12.14 -29.02 -15.94
C ARG A 368 12.45 -29.44 -14.51
N ASN A 369 12.51 -28.49 -13.59
CA ASN A 369 12.74 -28.78 -12.16
C ASN A 369 11.55 -29.52 -11.54
N ALA A 370 10.32 -29.15 -11.90
CA ALA A 370 9.11 -29.76 -11.36
C ALA A 370 8.93 -31.23 -11.79
N LYS A 371 9.49 -31.64 -12.95
CA LYS A 371 9.57 -33.04 -13.40
C LYS A 371 10.57 -33.87 -12.58
N ASP A 372 11.54 -33.24 -11.93
CA ASP A 372 12.56 -33.89 -11.09
C ASP A 372 12.05 -33.99 -9.64
N ALA A 373 11.77 -35.20 -9.18
CA ALA A 373 11.19 -35.44 -7.86
C ALA A 373 12.11 -34.99 -6.71
N GLU A 374 13.43 -34.95 -6.90
CA GLU A 374 14.38 -34.53 -5.88
C GLU A 374 14.44 -33.01 -5.71
N LYS A 375 13.97 -32.25 -6.72
CA LYS A 375 13.97 -30.78 -6.73
C LYS A 375 12.62 -30.16 -6.37
N ARG A 376 11.61 -30.99 -6.11
CA ARG A 376 10.24 -30.55 -5.87
C ARG A 376 9.97 -30.41 -4.37
N ASP A 377 9.56 -29.21 -3.95
CA ASP A 377 9.29 -28.83 -2.55
C ASP A 377 7.81 -28.57 -2.25
N HIS A 378 6.91 -28.88 -3.19
CA HIS A 378 5.46 -28.69 -3.10
C HIS A 378 4.70 -29.63 -4.06
N PRO A 379 3.38 -29.84 -3.89
CA PRO A 379 2.57 -30.66 -4.80
C PRO A 379 2.61 -30.21 -6.27
N LEU A 380 2.52 -31.14 -7.22
CA LEU A 380 2.41 -30.82 -8.65
C LEU A 380 0.99 -30.47 -9.08
N GLU A 381 0.01 -31.17 -8.51
CA GLU A 381 -1.38 -31.07 -8.94
C GLU A 381 -1.98 -29.74 -8.50
N LEU A 382 -2.58 -29.05 -9.46
CA LEU A 382 -3.27 -27.80 -9.21
C LEU A 382 -4.57 -28.09 -8.47
N SER A 383 -4.68 -27.54 -7.26
CA SER A 383 -5.92 -27.57 -6.50
C SER A 383 -6.91 -26.50 -6.97
N ALA A 384 -6.43 -25.44 -7.64
CA ALA A 384 -7.23 -24.44 -8.36
C ALA A 384 -6.34 -23.60 -9.28
N ALA A 385 -6.94 -23.08 -10.35
CA ALA A 385 -6.36 -22.11 -11.26
C ALA A 385 -7.30 -20.89 -11.35
N LEU A 386 -6.76 -19.66 -11.22
CA LEU A 386 -7.58 -18.45 -11.17
C LEU A 386 -7.04 -17.37 -12.11
N ILE A 387 -7.88 -16.89 -13.04
CA ILE A 387 -7.56 -15.75 -13.90
C ILE A 387 -8.45 -14.55 -13.60
N GLY A 388 -7.96 -13.36 -13.94
CA GLY A 388 -8.67 -12.10 -13.72
C GLY A 388 -8.04 -11.25 -12.63
N SER A 389 -8.90 -10.68 -11.75
CA SER A 389 -8.58 -9.61 -10.79
C SER A 389 -8.14 -8.29 -11.47
N CYS A 390 -7.84 -7.24 -10.70
CA CYS A 390 -7.40 -5.96 -11.26
C CYS A 390 -6.15 -6.02 -12.16
N THR A 391 -5.29 -7.03 -12.02
CA THR A 391 -4.01 -7.06 -12.73
C THR A 391 -4.13 -7.56 -14.18
N ASN A 392 -4.99 -8.56 -14.44
CA ASN A 392 -5.09 -9.26 -15.72
C ASN A 392 -6.53 -9.71 -16.01
N SER A 393 -7.47 -8.76 -16.06
CA SER A 393 -8.89 -9.01 -16.35
C SER A 393 -9.45 -8.10 -17.46
N SER A 394 -8.58 -7.50 -18.26
CA SER A 394 -9.03 -6.70 -19.39
C SER A 394 -9.68 -7.58 -20.47
N TYR A 395 -10.39 -6.95 -21.41
CA TYR A 395 -10.90 -7.65 -22.58
C TYR A 395 -9.78 -8.41 -23.33
N ASN A 396 -8.60 -7.79 -23.49
CA ASN A 396 -7.47 -8.41 -24.17
C ASN A 396 -6.95 -9.65 -23.43
N ASP A 397 -6.82 -9.59 -22.10
CA ASP A 397 -6.42 -10.75 -21.29
C ASP A 397 -7.41 -11.92 -21.49
N LEU A 398 -8.71 -11.63 -21.38
CA LEU A 398 -9.77 -12.64 -21.48
C LEU A 398 -9.92 -13.19 -22.90
N ALA A 399 -9.76 -12.37 -23.94
CA ALA A 399 -9.79 -12.81 -25.34
C ALA A 399 -8.66 -13.79 -25.65
N ARG A 400 -7.45 -13.53 -25.13
CA ARG A 400 -6.28 -14.42 -25.28
C ARG A 400 -6.47 -15.75 -24.55
N CYS A 401 -7.00 -15.73 -23.33
CA CYS A 401 -7.38 -16.95 -22.61
C CYS A 401 -8.51 -17.72 -23.32
N ALA A 402 -9.49 -17.01 -23.88
CA ALA A 402 -10.58 -17.61 -24.64
C ALA A 402 -10.07 -18.33 -25.90
N SER A 403 -9.04 -17.82 -26.57
CA SER A 403 -8.40 -18.55 -27.70
C SER A 403 -7.86 -19.91 -27.26
N LEU A 404 -7.18 -20.01 -26.12
CA LEU A 404 -6.71 -21.30 -25.57
C LEU A 404 -7.86 -22.21 -25.18
N ALA A 405 -8.89 -21.68 -24.52
CA ALA A 405 -10.09 -22.43 -24.16
C ALA A 405 -10.78 -23.02 -25.41
N ARG A 406 -10.83 -22.26 -26.52
CA ARG A 406 -11.38 -22.72 -27.79
C ARG A 406 -10.57 -23.86 -28.40
N GLN A 407 -9.25 -23.69 -28.49
CA GLN A 407 -8.35 -24.74 -28.99
C GLN A 407 -8.53 -26.06 -28.24
N ALA A 408 -8.66 -26.00 -26.91
CA ALA A 408 -8.91 -27.18 -26.09
C ALA A 408 -10.33 -27.75 -26.28
N LEU A 409 -11.35 -26.89 -26.34
CA LEU A 409 -12.74 -27.30 -26.53
C LEU A 409 -12.96 -27.99 -27.88
N ASP A 410 -12.33 -27.51 -28.95
CA ASP A 410 -12.38 -28.10 -30.31
C ASP A 410 -11.82 -29.54 -30.33
N ARG A 411 -11.03 -29.90 -29.32
CA ARG A 411 -10.49 -31.25 -29.08
C ARG A 411 -11.25 -32.02 -28.00
N GLY A 412 -12.38 -31.49 -27.54
CA GLY A 412 -13.24 -32.08 -26.50
C GLY A 412 -12.67 -31.97 -25.08
N MET A 413 -11.60 -31.21 -24.87
CA MET A 413 -10.94 -31.12 -23.56
C MET A 413 -11.71 -30.21 -22.59
N LYS A 414 -11.56 -30.50 -21.30
CA LYS A 414 -12.05 -29.70 -20.16
C LYS A 414 -10.88 -29.44 -19.21
N VAL A 415 -11.00 -28.40 -18.38
CA VAL A 415 -10.04 -28.15 -17.31
C VAL A 415 -9.95 -29.34 -16.35
N LYS A 416 -8.78 -29.57 -15.76
CA LYS A 416 -8.48 -30.69 -14.87
C LYS A 416 -8.48 -30.31 -13.38
N CYS A 417 -8.59 -29.02 -13.08
CA CYS A 417 -8.74 -28.47 -11.74
C CYS A 417 -9.86 -27.41 -11.75
N PRO A 418 -10.37 -26.99 -10.59
CA PRO A 418 -11.22 -25.81 -10.49
C PRO A 418 -10.58 -24.61 -11.20
N PHE A 419 -11.34 -23.97 -12.09
CA PHE A 419 -10.86 -22.86 -12.90
C PHE A 419 -11.81 -21.66 -12.76
N ASP A 420 -11.37 -20.62 -12.07
CA ASP A 420 -12.18 -19.42 -11.80
C ASP A 420 -11.75 -18.25 -12.69
N VAL A 421 -12.72 -17.54 -13.27
CA VAL A 421 -12.53 -16.39 -14.16
C VAL A 421 -13.21 -15.17 -13.57
N THR A 422 -12.45 -14.10 -13.29
CA THR A 422 -12.97 -12.86 -12.70
C THR A 422 -12.85 -11.68 -13.67
N PRO A 423 -13.95 -11.20 -14.27
CA PRO A 423 -13.95 -9.95 -15.04
C PRO A 423 -13.65 -8.75 -14.13
N GLY A 424 -12.92 -7.76 -14.66
CA GLY A 424 -12.50 -6.61 -13.85
C GLY A 424 -13.59 -5.59 -13.60
N SER A 425 -14.61 -5.51 -14.47
CA SER A 425 -15.73 -4.58 -14.37
C SER A 425 -16.97 -5.14 -15.04
N GLU A 426 -18.13 -4.53 -14.74
CA GLU A 426 -19.39 -4.82 -15.42
C GLU A 426 -19.32 -4.54 -16.92
N GLN A 427 -18.60 -3.48 -17.32
CA GLN A 427 -18.36 -3.18 -18.72
C GLN A 427 -17.60 -4.32 -19.40
N VAL A 428 -16.52 -4.82 -18.79
CA VAL A 428 -15.78 -5.99 -19.34
C VAL A 428 -16.68 -7.22 -19.34
N ARG A 429 -17.35 -7.55 -18.23
CA ARG A 429 -18.23 -8.72 -18.10
C ARG A 429 -19.29 -8.75 -19.20
N ALA A 430 -20.02 -7.64 -19.38
CA ALA A 430 -21.05 -7.52 -20.40
C ALA A 430 -20.48 -7.60 -21.82
N THR A 431 -19.28 -7.07 -22.04
CA THR A 431 -18.62 -7.12 -23.35
C THR A 431 -18.17 -8.55 -23.70
N VAL A 432 -17.52 -9.26 -22.78
CA VAL A 432 -17.06 -10.63 -23.00
C VAL A 432 -18.23 -11.63 -23.07
N GLU A 433 -19.33 -11.36 -22.38
CA GLU A 433 -20.57 -12.13 -22.51
C GLU A 433 -21.18 -11.95 -23.91
N ARG A 434 -21.36 -10.70 -24.36
CA ARG A 434 -21.87 -10.39 -25.71
C ARG A 434 -21.02 -11.06 -26.80
N ASP A 435 -19.70 -11.07 -26.62
CA ASP A 435 -18.76 -11.64 -27.60
C ASP A 435 -18.61 -13.17 -27.46
N GLY A 436 -19.34 -13.81 -26.54
CA GLY A 436 -19.40 -15.27 -26.38
C GLY A 436 -18.18 -15.89 -25.67
N LEU A 437 -17.37 -15.10 -24.98
CA LEU A 437 -16.20 -15.58 -24.25
C LEU A 437 -16.61 -16.22 -22.91
N THR A 438 -17.62 -15.66 -22.23
CA THR A 438 -18.18 -16.21 -20.98
C THR A 438 -18.65 -17.65 -21.17
N SER A 439 -19.51 -17.89 -22.17
CA SER A 439 -20.05 -19.22 -22.46
C SER A 439 -18.97 -20.22 -22.88
N LEU A 440 -17.89 -19.74 -23.52
CA LEU A 440 -16.73 -20.57 -23.84
C LEU A 440 -15.99 -21.03 -22.58
N PHE A 441 -15.73 -20.12 -21.63
CA PHE A 441 -15.09 -20.49 -20.36
C PHE A 441 -15.93 -21.48 -19.57
N GLU A 442 -17.25 -21.26 -19.47
CA GLU A 442 -18.19 -22.19 -18.83
C GLU A 442 -18.21 -23.54 -19.55
N SER A 443 -18.19 -23.53 -20.88
CA SER A 443 -18.17 -24.75 -21.68
C SER A 443 -16.94 -25.61 -21.39
N VAL A 444 -15.78 -25.04 -21.06
CA VAL A 444 -14.58 -25.82 -20.71
C VAL A 444 -14.50 -26.24 -19.24
N GLY A 445 -15.51 -25.88 -18.43
CA GLY A 445 -15.58 -26.17 -16.99
C GLY A 445 -15.09 -25.04 -16.09
N GLY A 446 -14.90 -23.83 -16.63
CA GLY A 446 -14.60 -22.64 -15.85
C GLY A 446 -15.84 -22.09 -15.14
N ARG A 447 -15.62 -21.40 -14.02
CA ARG A 447 -16.66 -20.68 -13.29
C ARG A 447 -16.37 -19.18 -13.31
N VAL A 448 -17.37 -18.40 -13.70
CA VAL A 448 -17.27 -16.94 -13.73
C VAL A 448 -17.67 -16.39 -12.37
N LEU A 449 -16.76 -15.63 -11.76
CA LEU A 449 -16.96 -14.98 -10.47
C LEU A 449 -17.51 -13.55 -10.66
N ALA A 450 -18.02 -12.97 -9.57
CA ALA A 450 -18.49 -11.58 -9.57
C ALA A 450 -17.34 -10.62 -9.91
N ASN A 451 -17.68 -9.45 -10.46
CA ASN A 451 -16.72 -8.39 -10.83
C ASN A 451 -16.16 -7.71 -9.57
N ALA A 452 -15.32 -8.43 -8.81
CA ALA A 452 -14.86 -8.05 -7.48
C ALA A 452 -13.47 -8.62 -7.20
N CYS A 453 -12.83 -8.15 -6.14
CA CYS A 453 -11.49 -8.63 -5.77
C CYS A 453 -11.46 -10.12 -5.41
N GLY A 454 -12.47 -10.61 -4.69
CA GLY A 454 -12.67 -12.03 -4.39
C GLY A 454 -11.41 -12.75 -3.88
N PRO A 455 -11.00 -13.87 -4.49
CA PRO A 455 -9.82 -14.65 -4.08
C PRO A 455 -8.48 -13.88 -4.09
N CYS A 456 -8.36 -12.75 -4.78
CA CYS A 456 -7.13 -11.95 -4.79
C CYS A 456 -6.77 -11.38 -3.41
N ILE A 457 -7.79 -11.12 -2.58
CA ILE A 457 -7.62 -10.51 -1.25
C ILE A 457 -8.00 -11.44 -0.10
N GLY A 458 -8.34 -12.69 -0.39
CA GLY A 458 -8.76 -13.68 0.60
C GLY A 458 -10.28 -13.76 0.79
N GLN A 459 -11.07 -13.07 -0.02
CA GLN A 459 -12.54 -13.15 0.00
C GLN A 459 -12.99 -14.35 -0.83
N TRP A 460 -12.62 -15.54 -0.35
CA TRP A 460 -12.91 -16.81 -0.97
C TRP A 460 -13.29 -17.82 0.11
N ASP A 461 -14.53 -18.32 0.06
CA ASP A 461 -14.97 -19.38 0.97
C ASP A 461 -14.50 -20.75 0.46
N ARG A 462 -13.21 -21.02 0.61
CA ARG A 462 -12.56 -22.26 0.18
C ARG A 462 -12.38 -23.23 1.34
N LYS A 463 -13.16 -24.31 1.39
CA LYS A 463 -13.17 -25.24 2.55
C LYS A 463 -12.37 -26.51 2.32
N GLU A 464 -12.28 -26.97 1.09
CA GLU A 464 -11.78 -28.30 0.70
C GLU A 464 -10.28 -28.51 0.95
N CYS A 465 -9.50 -27.43 0.92
CA CYS A 465 -8.04 -27.42 1.11
C CYS A 465 -7.59 -26.89 2.48
N GLN A 466 -8.50 -26.51 3.38
CA GLN A 466 -8.10 -25.94 4.67
C GLN A 466 -7.23 -26.91 5.48
N GLY A 467 -6.09 -26.41 5.95
CA GLY A 467 -5.14 -27.20 6.74
C GLY A 467 -4.36 -28.25 5.95
N LYS A 468 -4.44 -28.27 4.62
CA LYS A 468 -3.70 -29.19 3.74
C LYS A 468 -2.66 -28.44 2.94
N GLU A 469 -1.55 -29.09 2.63
CA GLU A 469 -0.61 -28.61 1.63
C GLU A 469 -1.21 -28.75 0.23
N ASN A 470 -1.21 -27.66 -0.53
CA ASN A 470 -1.76 -27.63 -1.89
C ASN A 470 -1.13 -26.50 -2.70
N VAL A 471 -1.24 -26.59 -4.02
CA VAL A 471 -0.82 -25.52 -4.93
C VAL A 471 -2.02 -24.87 -5.62
N ILE A 472 -1.99 -23.55 -5.75
CA ILE A 472 -2.82 -22.81 -6.69
C ILE A 472 -1.95 -22.02 -7.67
N LEU A 473 -2.50 -21.74 -8.85
CA LEU A 473 -1.86 -20.91 -9.87
C LEU A 473 -2.79 -19.75 -10.22
N THR A 474 -2.30 -18.51 -10.13
CA THR A 474 -3.13 -17.32 -10.28
C THR A 474 -2.52 -16.28 -11.21
N SER A 475 -3.36 -15.54 -11.93
CA SER A 475 -2.94 -14.37 -12.71
C SER A 475 -2.91 -13.07 -11.90
N PHE A 476 -2.91 -13.17 -10.57
CA PHE A 476 -2.94 -12.05 -9.65
C PHE A 476 -1.54 -11.45 -9.45
N ASN A 477 -1.35 -10.64 -8.41
CA ASN A 477 -0.10 -9.92 -8.12
C ASN A 477 0.59 -10.36 -6.81
N ARG A 478 -0.15 -10.94 -5.85
CA ARG A 478 0.38 -11.34 -4.54
C ARG A 478 0.09 -12.79 -4.19
N ASN A 479 1.11 -13.46 -3.67
CA ASN A 479 1.11 -14.86 -3.25
C ASN A 479 1.67 -15.06 -1.84
N PHE A 480 1.56 -14.05 -0.96
CA PHE A 480 1.98 -14.22 0.43
C PHE A 480 1.22 -15.36 1.12
N LYS A 481 1.86 -16.00 2.11
CA LYS A 481 1.27 -17.08 2.90
C LYS A 481 -0.13 -16.68 3.43
N SER A 482 -1.11 -17.58 3.31
CA SER A 482 -2.52 -17.37 3.71
C SER A 482 -3.29 -16.27 2.97
N ARG A 483 -2.74 -15.66 1.90
CA ARG A 483 -3.38 -14.51 1.24
C ARG A 483 -4.71 -14.84 0.56
N ASN A 484 -4.79 -15.93 -0.18
CA ASN A 484 -5.88 -16.17 -1.13
C ASN A 484 -7.07 -16.92 -0.54
N ASP A 485 -6.81 -17.85 0.37
CA ASP A 485 -7.81 -18.75 0.95
C ASP A 485 -7.68 -18.89 2.48
N GLY A 486 -6.82 -18.09 3.13
CA GLY A 486 -6.55 -18.19 4.57
C GLY A 486 -5.70 -19.39 4.97
N ASN A 487 -5.44 -20.36 4.08
CA ASN A 487 -4.66 -21.54 4.41
C ASN A 487 -3.16 -21.25 4.33
N SER A 488 -2.46 -21.47 5.44
CA SER A 488 -1.02 -21.20 5.51
C SER A 488 -0.17 -22.21 4.72
N GLN A 489 -0.74 -23.36 4.37
CA GLN A 489 -0.07 -24.41 3.59
C GLN A 489 -0.36 -24.32 2.08
N THR A 490 -1.09 -23.31 1.61
CA THR A 490 -1.31 -23.07 0.18
C THR A 490 -0.09 -22.40 -0.45
N HIS A 491 0.52 -23.05 -1.45
CA HIS A 491 1.56 -22.53 -2.31
C HIS A 491 0.91 -21.82 -3.52
N ASN A 492 1.04 -20.50 -3.63
CA ASN A 492 0.47 -19.76 -4.76
C ASN A 492 1.56 -19.33 -5.76
N MET A 493 1.44 -19.83 -7.00
CA MET A 493 2.27 -19.39 -8.12
C MET A 493 1.56 -18.28 -8.91
N LEU A 494 2.32 -17.26 -9.31
CA LEU A 494 1.86 -16.15 -10.14
C LEU A 494 2.37 -16.35 -11.56
N ALA A 495 1.49 -16.19 -12.55
CA ALA A 495 1.84 -16.22 -13.97
C ALA A 495 0.93 -15.30 -14.80
N SER A 496 1.15 -15.24 -16.12
CA SER A 496 0.21 -14.64 -17.06
C SER A 496 -1.09 -15.44 -17.12
N PRO A 497 -2.25 -14.80 -17.39
CA PRO A 497 -3.54 -15.51 -17.42
C PRO A 497 -3.59 -16.61 -18.48
N GLU A 498 -2.80 -16.49 -19.56
CA GLU A 498 -2.66 -17.51 -20.60
C GLU A 498 -1.93 -18.76 -20.10
N VAL A 499 -0.84 -18.60 -19.35
CA VAL A 499 -0.12 -19.73 -18.72
C VAL A 499 -1.02 -20.41 -17.69
N VAL A 500 -1.75 -19.63 -16.88
CA VAL A 500 -2.72 -20.17 -15.92
C VAL A 500 -3.80 -20.99 -16.62
N THR A 501 -4.36 -20.47 -17.71
CA THR A 501 -5.40 -21.15 -18.50
C THR A 501 -4.88 -22.46 -19.10
N ALA A 502 -3.71 -22.43 -19.75
CA ALA A 502 -3.14 -23.63 -20.35
C ALA A 502 -2.79 -24.70 -19.31
N MET A 503 -2.24 -24.31 -18.16
CA MET A 503 -1.95 -25.23 -17.06
C MET A 503 -3.21 -25.74 -16.36
N ALA A 504 -4.32 -25.02 -16.37
CA ALA A 504 -5.61 -25.52 -15.86
C ALA A 504 -6.11 -26.73 -16.67
N PHE A 505 -5.87 -26.78 -17.98
CA PHE A 505 -6.15 -27.95 -18.82
C PHE A 505 -5.19 -29.12 -18.57
N ALA A 506 -3.97 -28.85 -18.12
CA ALA A 506 -3.03 -29.89 -17.71
C ALA A 506 -3.31 -30.40 -16.28
N GLY A 507 -3.80 -29.53 -15.39
CA GLY A 507 -4.02 -29.80 -13.97
C GLY A 507 -2.74 -29.91 -13.15
N ARG A 508 -1.57 -29.53 -13.70
CA ARG A 508 -0.25 -29.76 -13.10
C ARG A 508 0.76 -28.69 -13.50
N LEU A 509 1.67 -28.39 -12.57
CA LEU A 509 2.68 -27.32 -12.67
C LEU A 509 3.90 -27.63 -13.56
N ASP A 510 4.14 -28.89 -13.89
CA ASP A 510 5.28 -29.33 -14.69
C ASP A 510 4.95 -29.45 -16.19
N PHE A 511 3.79 -28.94 -16.62
CA PHE A 511 3.40 -28.82 -18.01
C PHE A 511 3.91 -27.51 -18.61
N ASN A 512 4.69 -27.58 -19.70
CA ASN A 512 5.07 -26.40 -20.47
C ASN A 512 4.21 -26.25 -21.73
N PRO A 513 3.24 -25.31 -21.78
CA PRO A 513 2.37 -25.12 -22.95
C PRO A 513 3.14 -24.75 -24.23
N MET A 514 4.35 -24.23 -24.10
CA MET A 514 5.16 -23.87 -25.26
C MET A 514 5.80 -25.09 -25.94
N THR A 515 5.97 -26.22 -25.27
CA THR A 515 6.73 -27.39 -25.79
C THR A 515 5.99 -28.71 -25.69
N ASP A 516 5.23 -28.89 -24.62
CA ASP A 516 4.67 -30.18 -24.24
C ASP A 516 3.32 -30.43 -24.96
N SER A 517 2.90 -31.70 -25.00
CA SER A 517 1.59 -32.10 -25.52
C SER A 517 0.76 -32.75 -24.41
N LEU A 518 -0.55 -32.55 -24.47
CA LEU A 518 -1.56 -33.25 -23.69
C LEU A 518 -2.20 -34.34 -24.54
N ILE A 519 -2.86 -35.30 -23.90
CA ILE A 519 -3.68 -36.31 -24.59
C ILE A 519 -5.13 -35.86 -24.55
N ALA A 520 -5.73 -35.64 -25.72
CA ALA A 520 -7.14 -35.30 -25.84
C ALA A 520 -8.04 -36.54 -25.58
N PRO A 521 -9.34 -36.37 -25.29
CA PRO A 521 -10.27 -37.49 -25.08
C PRO A 521 -10.36 -38.49 -26.24
N ASP A 522 -9.99 -38.10 -27.45
CA ASP A 522 -9.90 -38.97 -28.63
C ASP A 522 -8.59 -39.79 -28.71
N GLY A 523 -7.72 -39.67 -27.70
CA GLY A 523 -6.45 -40.37 -27.59
C GLY A 523 -5.30 -39.76 -28.40
N GLN A 524 -5.56 -38.69 -29.17
CA GLN A 524 -4.53 -38.05 -30.00
C GLN A 524 -3.78 -36.96 -29.23
N PRO A 525 -2.48 -36.73 -29.54
CA PRO A 525 -1.73 -35.63 -28.93
C PRO A 525 -2.32 -34.27 -29.32
N PHE A 526 -2.34 -33.36 -28.36
CA PHE A 526 -2.76 -31.97 -28.54
C PHE A 526 -1.72 -31.04 -27.93
N ARG A 527 -1.32 -30.00 -28.68
CA ARG A 527 -0.44 -28.95 -28.21
C ARG A 527 -1.10 -27.61 -28.47
N PHE A 528 -1.04 -26.72 -27.49
CA PHE A 528 -1.55 -25.36 -27.65
C PHE A 528 -0.71 -24.61 -28.68
N SER A 529 -1.40 -23.90 -29.57
CA SER A 529 -0.80 -22.83 -30.35
C SER A 529 -0.73 -21.57 -29.50
N PRO A 530 0.21 -20.63 -29.78
CA PRO A 530 0.28 -19.37 -29.05
C PRO A 530 -1.08 -18.66 -28.99
N PRO A 531 -1.43 -18.05 -27.84
CA PRO A 531 -2.71 -17.38 -27.67
C PRO A 531 -2.85 -16.15 -28.58
N GLU A 532 -4.04 -16.00 -29.15
CA GLU A 532 -4.45 -14.87 -29.99
C GLU A 532 -5.65 -14.17 -29.35
N GLY A 533 -5.81 -12.87 -29.57
CA GLY A 533 -6.96 -12.13 -29.05
C GLY A 533 -6.86 -10.65 -29.40
N ASP A 534 -8.01 -10.04 -29.69
CA ASP A 534 -8.08 -8.62 -30.02
C ASP A 534 -7.66 -7.75 -28.83
N GLU A 535 -6.97 -6.64 -29.09
CA GLU A 535 -6.60 -5.66 -28.05
C GLU A 535 -7.85 -5.00 -27.45
N LEU A 536 -8.81 -4.69 -28.31
CA LEU A 536 -10.05 -3.98 -27.98
C LEU A 536 -11.22 -4.67 -28.70
N PRO A 537 -12.43 -4.65 -28.12
CA PRO A 537 -13.59 -5.26 -28.75
C PRO A 537 -13.93 -4.56 -30.08
N ALA A 538 -14.02 -5.32 -31.16
CA ALA A 538 -14.30 -4.77 -32.51
C ALA A 538 -15.63 -4.01 -32.59
N MET A 539 -16.62 -4.41 -31.79
CA MET A 539 -17.94 -3.76 -31.69
C MET A 539 -18.00 -2.67 -30.60
N GLY A 540 -16.87 -2.32 -29.99
CA GLY A 540 -16.80 -1.43 -28.82
C GLY A 540 -17.24 -2.12 -27.52
N PHE A 541 -17.15 -1.39 -26.41
CA PHE A 541 -17.56 -1.88 -25.09
C PHE A 541 -19.07 -1.80 -24.89
N THR A 542 -19.62 -2.79 -24.20
CA THR A 542 -21.01 -2.81 -23.73
C THR A 542 -21.09 -2.24 -22.32
N ALA A 543 -22.05 -1.35 -22.03
CA ALA A 543 -22.17 -0.72 -20.71
C ALA A 543 -22.56 -1.70 -19.58
N GLY A 544 -23.28 -2.78 -19.91
CA GLY A 544 -23.78 -3.77 -18.94
C GLY A 544 -24.91 -3.23 -18.09
N GLU A 545 -24.99 -3.68 -16.83
CA GLU A 545 -25.97 -3.20 -15.85
C GLU A 545 -25.67 -1.76 -15.39
N VAL A 546 -26.38 -0.81 -15.98
CA VAL A 546 -26.17 0.63 -15.74
C VAL A 546 -26.59 1.08 -14.34
N ALA A 547 -27.40 0.30 -13.62
CA ALA A 547 -27.77 0.61 -12.24
C ALA A 547 -26.56 0.60 -11.27
N TYR A 548 -25.44 0.00 -11.67
CA TYR A 548 -24.20 0.04 -10.87
C TYR A 548 -23.37 1.31 -11.08
N LEU A 549 -23.66 2.07 -12.13
CA LEU A 549 -22.88 3.24 -12.53
C LEU A 549 -23.31 4.48 -11.75
N PRO A 550 -22.36 5.34 -11.31
CA PRO A 550 -22.71 6.59 -10.66
C PRO A 550 -23.27 7.59 -11.68
N LEU A 551 -24.02 8.57 -11.16
CA LEU A 551 -24.26 9.80 -11.90
C LEU A 551 -22.93 10.55 -12.08
N PRO A 552 -22.57 11.01 -13.29
CA PRO A 552 -21.40 11.84 -13.51
C PRO A 552 -21.42 13.12 -12.67
N ALA A 553 -20.33 13.41 -11.95
CA ALA A 553 -20.17 14.65 -11.17
C ALA A 553 -21.40 14.99 -10.28
N PRO A 554 -21.78 14.07 -9.37
CA PRO A 554 -23.00 14.21 -8.58
C PRO A 554 -22.91 15.45 -7.67
N GLN A 555 -23.99 16.21 -7.60
CA GLN A 555 -24.07 17.35 -6.69
C GLN A 555 -24.27 16.86 -5.26
N PRO A 556 -23.66 17.53 -4.25
CA PRO A 556 -23.85 17.16 -2.85
C PRO A 556 -25.29 17.37 -2.41
N GLN A 557 -25.82 16.43 -1.62
CA GLN A 557 -27.17 16.46 -1.05
C GLN A 557 -27.10 16.60 0.48
N PRO A 558 -26.90 17.83 1.02
CA PRO A 558 -26.65 18.04 2.44
C PRO A 558 -27.77 17.54 3.38
N GLU A 559 -28.99 17.44 2.87
CA GLU A 559 -30.17 16.88 3.53
C GLU A 559 -30.11 15.37 3.76
N VAL A 560 -29.29 14.63 3.00
CA VAL A 560 -29.11 13.19 3.19
C VAL A 560 -28.43 12.93 4.53
N GLU A 561 -29.08 12.12 5.37
CA GLU A 561 -28.49 11.61 6.59
C GLU A 561 -27.56 10.44 6.26
N VAL A 562 -26.35 10.45 6.83
CA VAL A 562 -25.39 9.35 6.65
C VAL A 562 -25.85 8.18 7.50
N ALA A 563 -26.12 7.04 6.87
CA ALA A 563 -26.63 5.85 7.54
C ALA A 563 -25.54 5.20 8.41
N ILE A 564 -25.62 5.41 9.73
CA ILE A 564 -24.83 4.70 10.74
C ILE A 564 -25.79 4.31 11.86
N ASP A 565 -26.00 3.01 12.06
CA ASP A 565 -26.78 2.53 13.19
C ASP A 565 -26.01 2.78 14.50
N PRO A 566 -26.56 3.50 15.50
CA PRO A 566 -25.89 3.71 16.78
C PRO A 566 -25.58 2.42 17.57
N SER A 567 -26.23 1.31 17.23
CA SER A 567 -25.99 -0.03 17.80
C SER A 567 -25.07 -0.90 16.95
N SER A 568 -24.55 -0.35 15.84
CA SER A 568 -23.65 -1.05 14.94
C SER A 568 -22.41 -1.60 15.65
N SER A 569 -21.98 -2.78 15.21
CA SER A 569 -20.65 -3.32 15.53
C SER A 569 -19.63 -3.10 14.41
N ARG A 570 -20.03 -2.58 13.24
CA ARG A 570 -19.22 -2.43 12.03
C ARG A 570 -18.78 -0.98 11.77
N LEU A 571 -19.65 -0.02 12.11
CA LEU A 571 -19.50 1.40 11.87
C LEU A 571 -19.71 2.18 13.16
N GLU A 572 -18.97 3.27 13.33
CA GLU A 572 -19.11 4.16 14.48
C GLU A 572 -18.89 5.60 14.05
N HIS A 573 -19.76 6.52 14.48
CA HIS A 573 -19.50 7.93 14.31
C HIS A 573 -18.19 8.32 15.01
N LEU A 574 -17.24 8.85 14.24
CA LEU A 574 -16.06 9.47 14.82
C LEU A 574 -16.44 10.79 15.46
N GLN A 575 -15.87 11.04 16.64
CA GLN A 575 -15.92 12.33 17.28
C GLN A 575 -14.56 13.02 17.16
N PRO A 576 -14.53 14.34 16.92
CA PRO A 576 -13.31 15.12 16.99
C PRO A 576 -12.55 14.84 18.30
N PHE A 577 -11.25 14.59 18.21
CA PHE A 577 -10.44 14.44 19.42
C PHE A 577 -10.32 15.79 20.14
N GLY A 578 -10.42 15.78 21.48
CA GLY A 578 -10.16 16.97 22.30
C GLY A 578 -8.68 17.36 22.27
N SER A 579 -8.37 18.63 22.48
CA SER A 579 -6.98 19.11 22.58
C SER A 579 -6.56 19.26 24.04
N ALA A 580 -5.37 18.75 24.39
CA ALA A 580 -4.74 19.02 25.68
C ALA A 580 -4.37 20.51 25.87
N PHE A 581 -4.35 21.28 24.78
CA PHE A 581 -3.88 22.67 24.74
C PHE A 581 -5.02 23.69 24.63
N ALA A 582 -6.28 23.24 24.67
CA ALA A 582 -7.45 24.12 24.51
C ALA A 582 -7.53 25.21 25.60
N GLY A 583 -6.94 24.98 26.78
CA GLY A 583 -6.89 25.94 27.89
C GLY A 583 -5.77 26.98 27.81
N GLY A 584 -4.99 27.03 26.72
CA GLY A 584 -3.86 27.96 26.58
C GLY A 584 -2.61 27.58 27.38
N LYS A 585 -2.60 26.42 28.05
CA LYS A 585 -1.43 25.82 28.66
C LYS A 585 -0.76 24.90 27.64
N TYR A 586 0.54 25.11 27.40
CA TYR A 586 1.29 24.40 26.35
C TYR A 586 2.26 23.33 26.86
N GLU A 587 2.42 23.21 28.18
CA GLU A 587 3.12 22.07 28.79
C GLU A 587 2.14 20.94 29.09
N LEU A 588 2.62 19.71 28.90
CA LEU A 588 1.92 18.47 29.26
C LEU A 588 2.47 17.97 30.59
N ASP A 589 1.61 17.83 31.59
CA ASP A 589 1.98 17.33 32.92
C ASP A 589 1.30 16.00 33.23
N ASN A 590 1.81 15.31 34.26
CA ASN A 590 1.20 14.15 34.91
C ASN A 590 0.84 13.00 33.94
N MET A 591 1.66 12.76 32.93
CA MET A 591 1.45 11.67 31.98
C MET A 591 2.03 10.37 32.52
N GLY A 592 1.23 9.30 32.58
CA GLY A 592 1.75 7.98 32.95
C GLY A 592 2.53 7.33 31.81
N VAL A 593 3.59 6.58 32.09
CA VAL A 593 4.22 5.73 31.07
C VAL A 593 3.44 4.41 30.96
N LEU A 594 2.81 4.17 29.81
CA LEU A 594 2.03 2.94 29.57
C LEU A 594 2.95 1.71 29.58
N MET A 595 4.02 1.77 28.78
CA MET A 595 5.02 0.73 28.67
C MET A 595 6.24 1.23 27.90
N ARG A 596 7.33 0.48 28.03
CA ARG A 596 8.47 0.54 27.12
C ARG A 596 8.44 -0.64 26.15
N ILE A 597 8.42 -0.37 24.86
CA ILE A 597 8.44 -1.38 23.80
C ILE A 597 9.88 -1.81 23.53
N LYS A 598 10.11 -3.12 23.47
CA LYS A 598 11.42 -3.72 23.13
C LYS A 598 11.43 -4.26 21.72
N GLY A 599 12.44 -3.87 20.94
CA GLY A 599 12.67 -4.38 19.59
C GLY A 599 11.66 -3.87 18.57
N LYS A 600 11.51 -4.63 17.49
CA LYS A 600 10.72 -4.23 16.31
C LYS A 600 9.23 -4.13 16.64
N CYS A 601 8.64 -2.97 16.36
CA CYS A 601 7.20 -2.73 16.47
C CYS A 601 6.65 -2.14 15.17
N THR A 602 6.08 -3.00 14.32
CA THR A 602 5.43 -2.62 13.06
C THR A 602 4.00 -2.15 13.26
N THR A 603 3.39 -1.56 12.24
CA THR A 603 1.95 -1.26 12.25
C THR A 603 1.05 -2.47 12.49
N ASP A 604 1.46 -3.69 12.13
CA ASP A 604 0.72 -4.91 12.47
C ASP A 604 0.84 -5.31 13.94
N HIS A 605 1.92 -4.90 14.62
CA HIS A 605 2.03 -5.06 16.07
C HIS A 605 1.16 -4.02 16.80
N ILE A 606 1.01 -2.82 16.23
CA ILE A 606 0.19 -1.73 16.77
C ILE A 606 -1.31 -1.96 16.50
N SER A 607 -1.67 -2.33 15.28
CA SER A 607 -3.05 -2.49 14.83
C SER A 607 -3.13 -3.70 13.89
N ALA A 608 -3.42 -4.86 14.48
CA ALA A 608 -3.43 -6.13 13.76
C ALA A 608 -4.52 -6.18 12.67
N ALA A 609 -4.22 -6.88 11.56
CA ALA A 609 -5.18 -7.13 10.47
C ALA A 609 -6.03 -8.40 10.73
N GLY A 610 -6.25 -9.22 9.71
CA GLY A 610 -6.98 -10.49 9.80
C GLY A 610 -8.40 -10.31 10.32
N PRO A 611 -8.80 -10.96 11.44
CA PRO A 611 -10.16 -10.90 11.95
C PRO A 611 -10.61 -9.49 12.37
N TRP A 612 -9.67 -8.57 12.58
CA TRP A 612 -9.95 -7.18 12.95
C TRP A 612 -10.43 -6.32 11.78
N LEU A 613 -10.23 -6.75 10.54
CA LEU A 613 -10.61 -5.98 9.35
C LEU A 613 -12.11 -5.67 9.29
N LYS A 614 -12.96 -6.52 9.90
CA LYS A 614 -14.41 -6.27 9.99
C LYS A 614 -14.76 -5.00 10.80
N TYR A 615 -13.87 -4.54 11.67
CA TYR A 615 -14.06 -3.35 12.52
C TYR A 615 -13.42 -2.08 11.95
N LYS A 616 -12.98 -2.07 10.69
CA LYS A 616 -12.28 -0.91 10.11
C LYS A 616 -13.07 0.41 10.16
N GLY A 617 -14.40 0.34 10.15
CA GLY A 617 -15.29 1.49 10.29
C GLY A 617 -15.72 1.79 11.74
N HIS A 618 -15.27 1.01 12.73
CA HIS A 618 -15.67 1.16 14.13
C HIS A 618 -14.42 1.28 15.02
N LEU A 619 -14.03 2.51 15.33
CA LEU A 619 -12.76 2.81 16.00
C LEU A 619 -12.67 2.16 17.38
N SER A 620 -13.72 2.23 18.21
CA SER A 620 -13.73 1.63 19.55
C SER A 620 -13.53 0.12 19.51
N ASN A 621 -14.25 -0.61 18.64
CA ASN A 621 -14.05 -2.05 18.46
C ASN A 621 -12.66 -2.39 17.92
N LEU A 622 -12.14 -1.59 16.99
CA LEU A 622 -10.83 -1.82 16.42
C LEU A 622 -9.71 -1.53 17.44
N ALA A 623 -9.89 -0.53 18.30
CA ALA A 623 -8.93 -0.16 19.35
C ALA A 623 -8.70 -1.28 20.37
N GLU A 624 -9.58 -2.26 20.48
CA GLU A 624 -9.35 -3.47 21.27
C GLU A 624 -8.10 -4.27 20.87
N ASN A 625 -7.50 -3.98 19.71
CA ASN A 625 -6.24 -4.59 19.26
C ASN A 625 -5.01 -3.69 19.38
N THR A 626 -5.12 -2.54 20.07
CA THR A 626 -4.02 -1.59 20.23
C THR A 626 -2.79 -2.25 20.84
N LEU A 627 -1.68 -2.27 20.09
CA LEU A 627 -0.37 -2.76 20.50
C LEU A 627 -0.32 -4.24 20.90
N ILE A 628 -1.31 -5.08 20.55
CA ILE A 628 -1.34 -6.49 20.99
C ILE A 628 -0.15 -7.32 20.47
N GLY A 629 0.54 -6.90 19.42
CA GLY A 629 1.75 -7.56 18.96
C GLY A 629 3.03 -7.03 19.60
N ALA A 630 2.98 -5.90 20.32
CA ALA A 630 4.16 -5.27 20.90
C ALA A 630 4.71 -6.08 22.08
N THR A 631 6.04 -6.14 22.17
CA THR A 631 6.74 -6.76 23.30
C THR A 631 7.07 -5.72 24.36
N ASN A 632 6.63 -5.94 25.59
CA ASN A 632 6.96 -5.10 26.72
C ASN A 632 8.37 -5.41 27.24
N ALA A 633 9.21 -4.38 27.39
CA ALA A 633 10.59 -4.51 27.84
C ALA A 633 10.70 -4.97 29.30
N GLU A 634 9.74 -4.61 30.15
CA GLU A 634 9.77 -4.91 31.59
C GLU A 634 9.23 -6.30 31.90
N THR A 635 8.10 -6.67 31.30
CA THR A 635 7.53 -8.02 31.50
C THR A 635 8.17 -9.06 30.59
N GLY A 636 8.84 -8.63 29.51
CA GLY A 636 9.42 -9.49 28.48
C GLY A 636 8.39 -10.22 27.62
N ARG A 637 7.09 -9.90 27.77
CA ARG A 637 5.96 -10.58 27.14
C ARG A 637 5.31 -9.73 26.04
N VAL A 638 4.66 -10.42 25.09
CA VAL A 638 3.80 -9.79 24.08
C VAL A 638 2.41 -9.56 24.67
N ASN A 639 1.76 -8.44 24.33
CA ASN A 639 0.43 -8.06 24.83
C ASN A 639 0.30 -8.04 26.36
N SER A 640 1.30 -7.50 27.05
CA SER A 640 1.32 -7.41 28.51
C SER A 640 1.76 -6.00 28.91
N ALA A 641 1.00 -5.37 29.80
CA ALA A 641 1.32 -4.10 30.43
C ALA A 641 0.89 -4.14 31.91
N VAL A 642 1.52 -3.31 32.73
CA VAL A 642 1.27 -3.25 34.17
C VAL A 642 0.73 -1.87 34.51
N ASP A 643 -0.39 -1.86 35.23
CA ASP A 643 -0.95 -0.66 35.82
C ASP A 643 -0.50 -0.56 37.29
N TYR A 644 -0.12 0.64 37.73
CA TYR A 644 0.54 0.88 39.03
C TYR A 644 -0.29 1.79 39.97
N GLU A 645 -1.60 1.64 39.95
CA GLU A 645 -2.54 2.46 40.73
C GLU A 645 -2.53 2.11 42.22
N ASP A 646 -2.52 3.12 43.11
CA ASP A 646 -2.61 3.00 44.57
C ASP A 646 -1.63 2.00 45.23
N GLY A 647 -0.45 1.82 44.62
CA GLY A 647 0.56 0.87 45.12
C GLY A 647 0.26 -0.60 44.80
N GLN A 648 -0.76 -0.88 43.99
CA GLN A 648 -1.05 -2.21 43.46
C GLN A 648 -0.51 -2.35 42.04
N GLU A 649 0.10 -3.51 41.75
CA GLU A 649 0.57 -3.86 40.42
C GLU A 649 -0.47 -4.78 39.76
N VAL A 650 -1.19 -4.25 38.76
CA VAL A 650 -2.21 -5.00 38.03
C VAL A 650 -1.75 -5.20 36.59
N GLU A 651 -1.22 -6.39 36.30
CA GLU A 651 -0.89 -6.81 34.94
C GLU A 651 -2.16 -7.15 34.15
N ASP A 652 -2.22 -6.68 32.90
CA ASP A 652 -3.28 -6.99 31.94
C ASP A 652 -2.72 -6.91 30.51
N THR A 653 -3.57 -7.13 29.52
CA THR A 653 -3.32 -6.80 28.12
C THR A 653 -3.05 -5.31 27.93
N ILE A 654 -2.32 -4.96 26.86
CA ILE A 654 -1.97 -3.56 26.59
C ILE A 654 -3.23 -2.69 26.37
N PRO A 655 -4.25 -3.12 25.58
CA PRO A 655 -5.53 -2.42 25.51
C PRO A 655 -6.25 -2.33 26.86
N GLY A 656 -6.15 -3.36 27.71
CA GLY A 656 -6.78 -3.38 29.04
C GLY A 656 -6.25 -2.28 29.96
N VAL A 657 -4.91 -2.13 30.03
CA VAL A 657 -4.27 -1.03 30.78
C VAL A 657 -4.61 0.33 30.16
N ALA A 658 -4.53 0.46 28.82
CA ALA A 658 -4.83 1.71 28.14
C ALA A 658 -6.28 2.18 28.36
N LYS A 659 -7.23 1.24 28.47
CA LYS A 659 -8.61 1.53 28.88
C LYS A 659 -8.72 2.06 30.29
N ARG A 660 -8.00 1.48 31.26
CA ARG A 660 -7.99 1.98 32.64
C ARG A 660 -7.47 3.41 32.71
N PHE A 661 -6.36 3.68 32.00
CA PHE A 661 -5.81 5.03 31.87
C PHE A 661 -6.84 6.00 31.30
N LYS A 662 -7.52 5.61 30.20
CA LYS A 662 -8.61 6.40 29.62
C LYS A 662 -9.74 6.64 30.62
N ALA A 663 -10.18 5.60 31.35
CA ALA A 663 -11.31 5.67 32.28
C ALA A 663 -11.10 6.68 33.41
N ARG A 664 -9.85 6.84 33.87
CA ARG A 664 -9.46 7.84 34.87
C ARG A 664 -8.91 9.14 34.29
N ASN A 665 -9.11 9.36 32.98
CA ASN A 665 -8.65 10.55 32.26
C ASN A 665 -7.13 10.82 32.43
N GLN A 666 -6.33 9.76 32.52
CA GLN A 666 -4.88 9.86 32.66
C GLN A 666 -4.23 9.87 31.27
N PRO A 667 -3.61 10.98 30.85
CA PRO A 667 -2.82 11.01 29.62
C PRO A 667 -1.58 10.14 29.80
N TRP A 668 -1.04 9.63 28.68
CA TRP A 668 0.11 8.74 28.76
C TRP A 668 1.12 8.87 27.63
N VAL A 669 2.32 8.39 27.94
CA VAL A 669 3.49 8.32 27.07
C VAL A 669 3.78 6.88 26.68
N LEU A 670 4.08 6.65 25.40
CA LEU A 670 4.68 5.41 24.93
C LEU A 670 6.18 5.60 24.73
N VAL A 671 6.98 4.67 25.26
CA VAL A 671 8.43 4.65 25.02
C VAL A 671 8.74 3.55 24.02
N ALA A 672 9.27 3.90 22.85
CA ALA A 672 9.53 2.95 21.78
C ALA A 672 11.01 2.84 21.39
N ASP A 673 11.37 1.68 20.89
CA ASP A 673 12.72 1.37 20.39
C ASP A 673 12.96 1.99 18.99
N HIS A 674 13.89 1.45 18.20
CA HIS A 674 14.11 1.90 16.82
C HIS A 674 12.93 1.59 15.88
N ASN A 675 12.71 2.51 14.93
CA ASN A 675 11.81 2.37 13.78
C ASN A 675 10.36 2.01 14.17
N TYR A 676 9.83 2.66 15.21
CA TYR A 676 8.45 2.45 15.66
C TYR A 676 7.44 2.72 14.53
N GLY A 677 6.50 1.80 14.33
CA GLY A 677 5.46 1.92 13.31
C GLY A 677 5.93 1.61 11.88
N GLU A 678 7.01 0.85 11.71
CA GLU A 678 7.41 0.35 10.39
C GLU A 678 6.27 -0.43 9.73
N GLY A 679 6.09 -0.30 8.41
CA GLY A 679 5.19 -1.16 7.64
C GLY A 679 4.07 -0.40 6.94
N SER A 680 2.86 -0.95 7.01
CA SER A 680 1.70 -0.52 6.23
C SER A 680 1.25 0.90 6.60
N ALA A 681 0.72 1.68 5.65
CA ALA A 681 0.21 3.03 5.87
C ALA A 681 -1.15 3.09 6.60
N ARG A 682 -1.37 2.21 7.60
CA ARG A 682 -2.62 2.16 8.37
C ARG A 682 -2.67 3.30 9.37
N GLU A 683 -3.57 4.24 9.13
CA GLU A 683 -3.87 5.33 10.06
C GLU A 683 -4.42 4.85 11.40
N HIS A 684 -5.05 3.67 11.44
CA HIS A 684 -5.55 3.07 12.67
C HIS A 684 -4.45 2.89 13.72
N ALA A 685 -3.21 2.65 13.31
CA ALA A 685 -2.06 2.57 14.22
C ALA A 685 -1.75 3.91 14.94
N ALA A 686 -2.28 5.04 14.46
CA ALA A 686 -2.24 6.32 15.14
C ALA A 686 -3.57 6.64 15.86
N LEU A 687 -4.71 6.37 15.22
CA LEU A 687 -6.04 6.61 15.79
C LEU A 687 -6.27 5.84 17.10
N GLN A 688 -5.79 4.60 17.19
CA GLN A 688 -5.99 3.71 18.32
C GLN A 688 -5.26 4.14 19.60
N PRO A 689 -3.92 4.38 19.59
CA PRO A 689 -3.25 5.00 20.74
C PRO A 689 -3.90 6.32 21.14
N ARG A 690 -4.25 7.17 20.15
CA ARG A 690 -4.89 8.45 20.39
C ARG A 690 -6.25 8.31 21.06
N PHE A 691 -7.06 7.35 20.62
CA PHE A 691 -8.37 7.03 21.18
C PHE A 691 -8.29 6.63 22.66
N PHE A 692 -7.21 5.96 23.07
CA PHE A 692 -6.95 5.62 24.47
C PHE A 692 -6.23 6.71 25.28
N GLY A 693 -5.99 7.89 24.71
CA GLY A 693 -5.41 9.03 25.45
C GLY A 693 -3.89 9.15 25.37
N CYS A 694 -3.23 8.49 24.41
CA CYS A 694 -1.81 8.73 24.13
C CYS A 694 -1.59 10.20 23.76
N GLN A 695 -0.70 10.89 24.46
CA GLN A 695 -0.32 12.26 24.16
C GLN A 695 1.06 12.35 23.54
N VAL A 696 2.00 11.51 24.00
CA VAL A 696 3.40 11.53 23.55
C VAL A 696 3.86 10.12 23.17
N ILE A 697 4.54 10.01 22.04
CA ILE A 697 5.38 8.86 21.72
C ILE A 697 6.82 9.35 21.64
N VAL A 698 7.67 8.85 22.54
CA VAL A 698 9.11 9.08 22.51
C VAL A 698 9.82 7.82 22.05
N ALA A 699 10.70 7.93 21.06
CA ALA A 699 11.36 6.78 20.47
C ALA A 699 12.83 7.03 20.14
N ARG A 700 13.61 5.97 19.94
CA ARG A 700 14.94 6.10 19.34
C ARG A 700 14.82 6.53 17.87
N SER A 701 13.82 6.00 17.17
CA SER A 701 13.41 6.47 15.83
C SER A 701 11.97 6.03 15.53
N ILE A 702 11.27 6.79 14.69
CA ILE A 702 9.90 6.51 14.25
C ILE A 702 9.88 6.37 12.73
N ALA A 703 9.12 5.40 12.22
CA ALA A 703 8.90 5.26 10.80
C ALA A 703 8.10 6.45 10.27
N ARG A 704 8.59 7.08 9.21
CA ARG A 704 8.07 8.30 8.57
C ARG A 704 6.54 8.39 8.44
N ILE A 705 5.88 7.35 7.91
CA ILE A 705 4.43 7.34 7.70
C ILE A 705 3.68 7.27 9.05
N ALA A 706 4.14 6.42 9.97
CA ALA A 706 3.58 6.34 11.30
C ALA A 706 3.74 7.69 12.03
N GLU A 707 4.90 8.33 11.92
CA GLU A 707 5.16 9.64 12.50
C GLU A 707 4.19 10.71 11.98
N THR A 708 3.95 10.75 10.66
CA THR A 708 3.00 11.68 10.03
C THR A 708 1.58 11.42 10.52
N ASN A 709 1.15 10.15 10.54
CA ASN A 709 -0.18 9.76 11.02
C ASN A 709 -0.38 10.13 12.49
N LEU A 710 0.61 9.89 13.36
CA LEU A 710 0.55 10.26 14.77
C LEU A 710 0.35 11.77 14.95
N ARG A 711 1.13 12.59 14.23
CA ARG A 711 1.01 14.05 14.26
C ARG A 711 -0.34 14.52 13.73
N LYS A 712 -0.86 13.91 12.66
CA LYS A 712 -2.21 14.19 12.14
C LYS A 712 -3.30 13.91 13.17
N GLN A 713 -3.12 12.91 14.05
CA GLN A 713 -4.04 12.61 15.15
C GLN A 713 -3.75 13.42 16.43
N GLY A 714 -2.82 14.38 16.37
CA GLY A 714 -2.48 15.27 17.48
C GLY A 714 -1.59 14.63 18.55
N VAL A 715 -0.91 13.52 18.25
CA VAL A 715 0.09 12.92 19.14
C VAL A 715 1.44 13.60 18.92
N LEU A 716 2.08 14.02 20.02
CA LEU A 716 3.42 14.59 20.00
C LEU A 716 4.46 13.48 19.81
N THR A 717 5.28 13.59 18.78
CA THR A 717 6.37 12.64 18.49
C THR A 717 7.71 13.25 18.83
N LEU A 718 8.45 12.61 19.74
CA LEU A 718 9.78 13.04 20.18
C LEU A 718 10.80 11.93 19.94
N LEU A 719 12.05 12.31 19.70
CA LEU A 719 13.18 11.41 19.56
C LEU A 719 14.16 11.61 20.70
N PHE A 720 14.72 10.52 21.24
CA PHE A 720 15.77 10.66 22.25
C PHE A 720 16.99 11.41 21.69
N GLU A 721 17.52 12.35 22.47
CA GLU A 721 18.79 13.00 22.12
C GLU A 721 19.97 12.03 22.26
N ASP A 722 20.01 11.32 23.40
CA ASP A 722 20.84 10.13 23.65
C ASP A 722 19.94 8.90 23.68
N GLU A 723 20.14 7.98 22.73
CA GLU A 723 19.32 6.77 22.67
C GLU A 723 19.43 5.89 23.93
N ALA A 724 20.51 6.00 24.72
CA ALA A 724 20.64 5.27 25.99
C ALA A 724 19.54 5.64 27.01
N ASP A 725 18.96 6.84 26.87
CA ASP A 725 17.87 7.30 27.74
C ASP A 725 16.59 6.46 27.61
N TRP A 726 16.44 5.69 26.53
CA TRP A 726 15.38 4.70 26.39
C TRP A 726 15.32 3.73 27.61
N GLU A 727 16.46 3.36 28.19
CA GLU A 727 16.51 2.46 29.36
C GLU A 727 16.11 3.15 30.67
N ARG A 728 16.08 4.48 30.71
CA ARG A 728 15.87 5.27 31.93
C ARG A 728 14.39 5.55 32.21
N ILE A 729 13.51 5.35 31.22
CA ILE A 729 12.06 5.52 31.34
C ILE A 729 11.40 4.14 31.40
N GLY A 730 10.58 3.88 32.43
CA GLY A 730 9.87 2.63 32.65
C GLY A 730 8.36 2.83 32.87
N ALA A 731 7.58 1.76 32.76
CA ALA A 731 6.14 1.75 32.97
C ALA A 731 5.81 2.26 34.38
N GLY A 732 4.73 3.03 34.50
CA GLY A 732 4.32 3.64 35.76
C GLY A 732 5.20 4.80 36.26
N ASP A 733 6.26 5.19 35.56
CA ASP A 733 6.86 6.51 35.77
C ASP A 733 5.86 7.61 35.37
N GLU A 734 6.04 8.80 35.95
CA GLU A 734 5.24 10.00 35.63
C GLU A 734 6.10 10.97 34.81
N VAL A 735 5.55 11.47 33.71
CA VAL A 735 6.25 12.32 32.73
C VAL A 735 5.56 13.66 32.59
N ALA A 736 6.34 14.73 32.64
CA ALA A 736 5.94 16.07 32.23
C ALA A 736 6.88 16.61 31.14
N THR A 737 6.44 17.62 30.38
CA THR A 737 7.28 18.33 29.42
C THR A 737 7.82 19.62 30.03
N LYS A 738 9.01 20.03 29.56
CA LYS A 738 9.64 21.32 29.84
C LYS A 738 10.15 21.90 28.53
N GLY A 739 9.74 23.11 28.21
CA GLY A 739 10.12 23.82 26.97
C GLY A 739 9.18 23.55 25.79
N LEU A 740 8.13 22.74 25.97
CA LEU A 740 7.12 22.54 24.91
C LEU A 740 6.35 23.83 24.64
N GLU A 741 6.18 24.69 25.64
CA GLU A 741 5.52 25.98 25.47
C GLU A 741 6.21 26.88 24.44
N ASP A 742 7.54 26.95 24.47
CA ASP A 742 8.31 27.78 23.53
C ASP A 742 8.20 27.32 22.08
N LEU A 743 7.92 26.02 21.88
CA LEU A 743 7.65 25.43 20.59
C LEU A 743 6.18 25.60 20.17
N LEU A 744 5.23 25.29 21.05
CA LEU A 744 3.81 25.11 20.69
C LEU A 744 3.00 26.41 20.71
N LYS A 745 3.43 27.46 21.42
CA LYS A 745 2.72 28.73 21.44
C LYS A 745 2.61 29.35 20.04
N PRO A 746 1.55 30.10 19.71
CA PRO A 746 1.49 30.83 18.45
C PRO A 746 2.71 31.75 18.30
N GLY A 747 3.53 31.49 17.30
CA GLY A 747 4.79 32.20 17.05
C GLY A 747 6.03 31.51 17.62
N GLY A 748 5.87 30.33 18.22
CA GLY A 748 6.96 29.56 18.84
C GLY A 748 8.12 29.23 17.91
N ASP A 749 9.31 29.08 18.51
CA ASP A 749 10.56 28.80 17.81
C ASP A 749 10.68 27.31 17.50
N LEU A 750 10.82 26.95 16.22
CA LEU A 750 11.01 25.57 15.78
C LEU A 750 12.35 24.96 16.26
N ARG A 751 13.26 25.76 16.81
CA ARG A 751 14.52 25.30 17.40
C ARG A 751 14.43 25.09 18.91
N ALA A 752 13.30 25.40 19.54
CA ALA A 752 13.12 25.20 20.97
C ALA A 752 13.30 23.72 21.34
N GLN A 753 14.07 23.46 22.40
CA GLN A 753 14.31 22.11 22.88
C GLN A 753 13.19 21.69 23.82
N VAL A 754 12.72 20.46 23.67
CA VAL A 754 11.75 19.85 24.58
C VAL A 754 12.47 18.81 25.42
N THR A 755 12.30 18.89 26.74
CA THR A 755 12.86 17.95 27.71
C THR A 755 11.73 17.23 28.41
N LEU A 756 11.87 15.92 28.59
CA LEU A 756 10.96 15.12 29.42
C LEU A 756 11.46 15.12 30.87
N LEU A 757 10.61 15.55 31.79
CA LEU A 757 10.82 15.43 33.23
C LEU A 757 10.21 14.10 33.67
N VAL A 758 11.05 13.11 33.96
CA VAL A 758 10.61 11.75 34.31
C VAL A 758 10.76 11.56 35.81
N LYS A 759 9.64 11.52 36.51
CA LYS A 759 9.58 11.21 37.93
C LYS A 759 9.47 9.70 38.12
N LYS A 760 10.52 9.13 38.72
CA LYS A 760 10.69 7.69 38.88
C LYS A 760 9.70 7.12 39.89
N ARG A 761 9.04 6.03 39.49
CA ARG A 761 8.18 5.25 40.37
C ARG A 761 8.99 4.74 41.58
N GLY A 762 8.40 4.82 42.78
CA GLY A 762 8.99 4.31 44.02
C GLY A 762 10.01 5.23 44.70
N THR A 763 10.91 5.88 43.95
CA THR A 763 11.90 6.81 44.53
C THR A 763 11.41 8.26 44.56
N GLY A 764 10.53 8.65 43.62
CA GLY A 764 10.10 10.03 43.43
C GLY A 764 11.18 10.95 42.84
N GLU A 765 12.36 10.41 42.53
CA GLU A 765 13.45 11.15 41.88
C GLU A 765 13.01 11.61 40.50
N THR A 766 13.26 12.88 40.16
CA THR A 766 12.97 13.41 38.83
C THR A 766 14.26 13.53 38.04
N ILE A 767 14.29 12.92 36.85
CA ILE A 767 15.39 13.01 35.90
C ILE A 767 14.96 13.80 34.66
N GLU A 768 15.88 14.57 34.10
CA GLU A 768 15.67 15.27 32.83
C GLU A 768 16.20 14.44 31.65
N ILE A 769 15.36 14.22 30.64
CA ILE A 769 15.69 13.49 29.41
C ILE A 769 15.53 14.45 28.22
N PRO A 770 16.63 14.95 27.64
CA PRO A 770 16.58 15.80 26.45
C PRO A 770 16.05 15.05 25.22
N THR A 771 15.28 15.74 24.39
CA THR A 771 14.72 15.16 23.16
C THR A 771 14.94 16.05 21.94
N LYS A 772 14.75 15.46 20.76
CA LYS A 772 14.79 16.09 19.43
C LYS A 772 13.43 15.93 18.76
N HIS A 773 13.14 16.79 17.80
CA HIS A 773 11.93 16.68 16.97
C HIS A 773 12.17 17.13 15.52
N THR A 774 11.27 16.72 14.62
CA THR A 774 11.22 17.17 13.22
C THR A 774 9.86 17.82 12.89
N LEU A 775 9.23 18.43 13.90
CA LEU A 775 7.95 19.12 13.77
C LEU A 775 8.07 20.37 12.89
N SER A 776 7.07 20.56 12.04
CA SER A 776 6.90 21.74 11.18
C SER A 776 5.84 22.63 11.81
N ARG A 777 5.64 23.84 11.27
CA ARG A 777 4.59 24.72 11.79
C ARG A 777 3.19 24.09 11.68
N ALA A 778 2.91 23.43 10.56
CA ALA A 778 1.67 22.69 10.36
C ALA A 778 1.49 21.57 11.40
N HIS A 779 2.55 20.80 11.68
CA HIS A 779 2.51 19.77 12.73
C HIS A 779 2.12 20.36 14.10
N LEU A 780 2.69 21.51 14.47
CA LEU A 780 2.38 22.18 15.73
C LEU A 780 0.93 22.66 15.78
N ASP A 781 0.40 23.17 14.68
CA ASP A 781 -1.00 23.61 14.60
C ASP A 781 -1.96 22.42 14.73
N TRP A 782 -1.64 21.27 14.12
CA TRP A 782 -2.43 20.03 14.27
C TRP A 782 -2.43 19.52 15.70
N ILE A 783 -1.25 19.44 16.33
CA ILE A 783 -1.10 19.00 17.73
C ILE A 783 -1.85 19.97 18.66
N ARG A 784 -1.70 21.28 18.47
CA ARG A 784 -2.40 22.31 19.26
C ARG A 784 -3.91 22.22 19.13
N ALA A 785 -4.43 21.95 17.93
CA ALA A 785 -5.86 21.78 17.70
C ALA A 785 -6.40 20.40 18.16
N GLY A 786 -5.52 19.45 18.47
CA GLY A 786 -5.85 18.08 18.86
C GLY A 786 -5.90 17.08 17.70
N SER A 787 -5.94 17.56 16.45
CA SER A 787 -5.76 16.80 15.21
C SER A 787 -5.65 17.75 14.01
N ALA A 788 -5.17 17.27 12.87
CA ALA A 788 -5.21 17.99 11.60
C ALA A 788 -6.65 18.28 11.13
N LEU A 789 -7.57 17.32 11.35
CA LEU A 789 -8.98 17.44 10.99
C LEU A 789 -9.67 18.57 11.77
N ASN A 790 -9.27 18.79 13.03
CA ASN A 790 -9.78 19.90 13.83
C ASN A 790 -9.37 21.27 13.28
N VAL A 791 -8.14 21.39 12.75
CA VAL A 791 -7.69 22.62 12.07
C VAL A 791 -8.54 22.90 10.84
N ILE A 792 -8.76 21.88 10.00
CA ILE A 792 -9.60 21.98 8.79
C ILE A 792 -11.02 22.42 9.17
N ARG A 793 -11.60 21.80 10.20
CA ARG A 793 -12.93 22.16 10.71
C ARG A 793 -13.02 23.62 11.18
N GLN A 794 -12.01 24.10 11.90
CA GLN A 794 -11.95 25.50 12.36
C GLN A 794 -11.85 26.48 11.18
N GLN A 795 -11.06 26.14 10.16
CA GLN A 795 -10.94 26.94 8.93
C GLN A 795 -12.25 26.97 8.12
N ALA A 796 -12.95 25.83 8.02
CA ALA A 796 -14.25 25.76 7.37
C ALA A 796 -15.30 26.63 8.07
N ALA A 797 -15.33 26.59 9.41
CA ALA A 797 -16.26 27.39 10.22
C ALA A 797 -15.99 28.89 10.12
N SER A 798 -14.72 29.32 10.06
CA SER A 798 -14.36 30.73 9.92
C SER A 798 -14.61 31.26 8.50
N GLY A 799 -14.38 30.45 7.47
CA GLY A 799 -14.68 30.78 6.07
C GLY A 799 -16.17 31.00 5.79
N SER A 800 -17.07 30.32 6.53
CA SER A 800 -18.53 30.53 6.44
C SER A 800 -19.00 31.91 6.93
N SER A 801 -18.17 32.65 7.67
CA SER A 801 -18.49 33.99 8.19
C SER A 801 -18.08 35.13 7.26
N ALA A 802 -17.32 34.83 6.20
CA ALA A 802 -16.95 35.79 5.17
C ALA A 802 -17.89 35.67 3.96
N LYS A 803 -18.34 36.81 3.41
CA LYS A 803 -19.11 36.87 2.16
C LYS A 803 -18.44 36.00 1.07
N PRO A 804 -19.23 35.27 0.25
CA PRO A 804 -18.66 34.36 -0.73
C PRO A 804 -17.74 35.13 -1.69
N PRO A 805 -16.51 34.65 -1.94
CA PRO A 805 -15.68 35.20 -3.00
C PRO A 805 -16.39 34.97 -4.33
N SER A 806 -16.35 35.99 -5.19
CA SER A 806 -16.93 35.96 -6.54
C SER A 806 -16.57 34.66 -7.26
N GLN A 807 -17.60 33.95 -7.74
CA GLN A 807 -17.47 32.81 -8.64
C GLN A 807 -16.44 33.12 -9.74
N ARG A 808 -15.28 32.46 -9.71
CA ARG A 808 -14.51 32.20 -10.92
C ARG A 808 -15.00 30.88 -11.48
N SER A 809 -16.14 30.94 -12.16
CA SER A 809 -16.52 29.93 -13.14
C SER A 809 -15.54 30.02 -14.31
N GLY A 810 -14.70 28.99 -14.46
CA GLY A 810 -13.92 28.80 -15.67
C GLY A 810 -14.86 28.46 -16.83
N LEU A 811 -15.05 29.43 -17.72
CA LEU A 811 -15.44 29.33 -19.14
C LEU A 811 -15.97 27.97 -19.64
N PHE A 812 -17.28 27.76 -19.48
CA PHE A 812 -18.10 27.02 -20.46
C PHE A 812 -19.46 27.70 -20.58
N ALA A 813 -19.55 28.69 -21.46
CA ALA A 813 -20.82 29.23 -21.94
C ALA A 813 -20.67 29.51 -23.43
N ALA A 814 -20.94 28.49 -24.25
CA ALA A 814 -21.16 28.68 -25.68
C ALA A 814 -22.63 29.03 -25.91
N SER A 815 -22.82 30.01 -26.79
CA SER A 815 -24.05 30.67 -27.18
C SER A 815 -25.19 29.75 -27.61
N SER A 816 -26.39 29.98 -27.07
CA SER A 816 -27.64 29.72 -27.80
C SER A 816 -28.61 30.89 -27.62
N SER A 817 -29.13 31.32 -28.75
CA SER A 817 -29.95 32.50 -29.01
C SER A 817 -31.32 32.53 -28.30
N ARG A 818 -31.71 33.78 -28.01
CA ARG A 818 -33.07 34.35 -27.83
C ARG A 818 -34.25 33.50 -28.33
N ASP A 819 -35.30 33.33 -27.50
CA ASP A 819 -36.57 34.08 -27.61
C ASP A 819 -37.67 33.57 -26.64
N SER A 820 -38.45 34.51 -26.09
CA SER A 820 -39.84 34.39 -25.55
C SER A 820 -40.04 34.14 -24.02
N PRO A 821 -41.19 34.59 -23.40
CA PRO A 821 -41.26 35.79 -22.54
C PRO A 821 -41.77 35.51 -21.10
N PRO A 822 -41.87 36.52 -20.22
CA PRO A 822 -42.01 36.32 -18.77
C PRO A 822 -43.48 36.33 -18.31
N PHE A 823 -43.84 35.49 -17.33
CA PHE A 823 -45.08 35.67 -16.60
C PHE A 823 -44.99 35.36 -15.10
N HIS A 824 -45.36 36.41 -14.35
CA HIS A 824 -45.91 36.53 -13.00
C HIS A 824 -45.11 36.15 -11.74
N GLN A 825 -44.61 37.22 -11.10
CA GLN A 825 -44.62 37.41 -9.65
C GLN A 825 -46.01 37.14 -9.04
N ALA A 826 -46.04 36.38 -7.95
CA ALA A 826 -47.04 36.53 -6.91
C ALA A 826 -46.35 36.55 -5.54
N ARG A 827 -46.59 37.64 -4.80
CA ARG A 827 -46.08 37.90 -3.45
C ARG A 827 -46.91 37.16 -2.39
N SER A 828 -46.22 36.93 -1.26
CA SER A 828 -46.70 36.89 0.14
C SER A 828 -47.61 35.71 0.54
N PHE A 829 -47.29 35.04 1.65
CA PHE A 829 -47.64 35.50 2.99
C PHE A 829 -46.78 34.80 4.06
N SER A 830 -46.12 35.63 4.86
CA SER A 830 -45.54 35.26 6.15
C SER A 830 -46.65 35.36 7.19
N THR A 831 -46.89 34.27 7.93
CA THR A 831 -47.55 34.33 9.23
C THR A 831 -46.77 33.48 10.22
N SER A 832 -46.04 34.19 11.07
CA SER A 832 -45.44 33.67 12.29
C SER A 832 -46.53 33.14 13.24
N THR A 833 -46.44 31.87 13.60
CA THR A 833 -46.98 31.38 14.87
C THR A 833 -45.89 30.59 15.59
N ARG A 834 -45.29 31.26 16.58
CA ARG A 834 -44.48 30.62 17.63
C ARG A 834 -45.35 29.59 18.35
N ARG A 835 -45.16 28.30 18.07
CA ARG A 835 -45.55 27.25 19.00
C ARG A 835 -44.40 27.01 19.98
N ARG A 836 -44.63 27.37 21.25
CA ARG A 836 -43.89 26.86 22.40
C ARG A 836 -43.93 25.34 22.35
N ALA A 837 -42.79 24.71 22.06
CA ALA A 837 -42.59 23.29 22.32
C ALA A 837 -42.37 23.12 23.82
N THR A 838 -43.29 22.41 24.46
CA THR A 838 -43.21 21.93 25.83
C THR A 838 -42.14 20.84 25.94
N SER A 839 -41.36 20.91 27.01
CA SER A 839 -40.33 19.96 27.41
C SER A 839 -40.87 18.55 27.70
N SER A 840 -40.32 17.54 27.04
CA SER A 840 -40.14 16.13 27.48
C SER A 840 -39.77 15.32 26.23
N THR A 841 -38.61 14.70 26.04
CA THR A 841 -37.64 14.09 26.93
C THR A 841 -36.26 14.25 26.30
N THR A 842 -35.26 14.62 27.10
CA THR A 842 -33.84 14.59 26.70
C THR A 842 -33.49 13.15 26.31
N PRO A 843 -32.88 12.86 25.15
CA PRO A 843 -32.21 11.58 24.97
C PRO A 843 -31.13 11.53 26.05
N ALA A 844 -31.11 10.47 26.86
CA ALA A 844 -30.08 10.24 27.86
C ALA A 844 -28.70 10.60 27.27
N ASN A 845 -27.92 11.42 27.99
CA ASN A 845 -26.56 11.83 27.63
C ASN A 845 -25.82 10.66 26.96
N LYS A 846 -25.75 10.65 25.62
CA LYS A 846 -24.86 9.72 24.91
C LYS A 846 -23.46 10.24 25.16
N ILE A 847 -22.83 9.70 26.21
CA ILE A 847 -21.43 9.92 26.53
C ILE A 847 -20.61 9.56 25.27
N SER A 848 -19.74 10.47 24.85
CA SER A 848 -18.87 10.30 23.69
C SER A 848 -18.00 9.05 23.81
N PRO A 849 -17.75 8.27 22.73
CA PRO A 849 -16.71 7.24 22.75
C PRO A 849 -15.30 7.77 23.11
N ASN A 850 -15.05 9.07 22.94
CA ASN A 850 -13.82 9.73 23.38
C ASN A 850 -13.83 10.10 24.88
N ASP A 851 -14.98 10.10 25.56
CA ASP A 851 -15.09 10.44 26.98
C ASP A 851 -14.56 9.29 27.85
N PRO A 852 -13.76 9.59 28.89
CA PRO A 852 -13.31 8.63 29.90
C PRO A 852 -14.41 7.74 30.49
N ARG A 853 -15.62 8.28 30.67
CA ARG A 853 -16.74 7.59 31.30
C ARG A 853 -17.49 6.67 30.33
N TYR A 854 -17.08 6.61 29.07
CA TYR A 854 -17.74 5.78 28.07
C TYR A 854 -17.54 4.30 28.39
N VAL A 855 -18.66 3.62 28.64
CA VAL A 855 -18.71 2.17 28.72
C VAL A 855 -19.31 1.67 27.42
N GLN A 856 -18.55 0.85 26.70
CA GLN A 856 -18.99 0.28 25.43
C GLN A 856 -20.25 -0.58 25.64
N PRO A 857 -21.29 -0.45 24.79
CA PRO A 857 -22.41 -1.38 24.79
C PRO A 857 -21.90 -2.82 24.61
N ALA A 858 -22.47 -3.78 25.35
CA ALA A 858 -22.04 -5.17 25.29
C ALA A 858 -22.09 -5.67 23.83
N ALA A 859 -20.93 -6.12 23.31
CA ALA A 859 -20.87 -6.77 22.02
C ALA A 859 -21.79 -8.00 22.00
N ASP A 860 -22.27 -8.37 20.81
CA ASP A 860 -22.91 -9.66 20.55
C ASP A 860 -22.19 -10.77 21.34
N ALA A 861 -22.94 -11.50 22.18
CA ALA A 861 -22.42 -12.53 23.08
C ALA A 861 -21.61 -13.62 22.33
N ARG A 862 -21.90 -13.84 21.05
CA ARG A 862 -21.17 -14.76 20.16
C ARG A 862 -19.83 -14.18 19.71
N GLY A 863 -19.77 -12.88 19.44
CA GLY A 863 -18.54 -12.14 19.14
C GLY A 863 -17.59 -12.07 20.33
N GLU A 864 -18.12 -11.82 21.53
CA GLU A 864 -17.35 -11.86 22.78
C GLU A 864 -16.88 -13.29 23.13
N ALA A 865 -17.71 -14.31 22.88
CA ALA A 865 -17.31 -15.71 23.04
C ALA A 865 -16.19 -16.11 22.06
N LEU A 866 -16.27 -15.70 20.79
CA LEU A 866 -15.19 -15.90 19.80
C LEU A 866 -13.92 -15.14 20.18
N ARG A 867 -14.04 -13.91 20.67
CA ARG A 867 -12.91 -13.11 21.16
C ARG A 867 -12.19 -13.83 22.30
N ARG A 868 -12.92 -14.33 23.31
CA ARG A 868 -12.37 -15.07 24.45
C ARG A 868 -11.79 -16.44 24.06
N MET A 869 -12.30 -17.08 23.02
CA MET A 869 -11.73 -18.34 22.50
C MET A 869 -10.39 -18.13 21.79
N VAL A 870 -10.22 -17.02 21.06
CA VAL A 870 -8.98 -16.75 20.31
C VAL A 870 -7.93 -16.05 21.17
N TYR A 871 -8.35 -15.22 22.12
CA TYR A 871 -7.48 -14.45 23.02
C TYR A 871 -8.05 -14.43 24.45
N PRO A 872 -7.88 -15.52 25.22
CA PRO A 872 -8.40 -15.61 26.58
C PRO A 872 -7.74 -14.56 27.49
N THR A 873 -8.50 -14.03 28.46
CA THR A 873 -7.91 -13.19 29.50
C THR A 873 -6.94 -14.01 30.35
N TYR A 874 -6.01 -13.35 31.05
CA TYR A 874 -5.09 -14.05 31.97
C TYR A 874 -5.86 -14.87 33.02
N ALA A 875 -6.94 -14.32 33.56
CA ALA A 875 -7.82 -15.02 34.48
C ALA A 875 -8.51 -16.23 33.84
N ASP A 876 -8.99 -16.12 32.59
CA ASP A 876 -9.59 -17.25 31.86
C ASP A 876 -8.55 -18.34 31.55
N ALA A 877 -7.33 -17.95 31.17
CA ALA A 877 -6.22 -18.88 30.93
C ALA A 877 -5.77 -19.58 32.22
N GLU A 878 -5.75 -18.86 33.35
CA GLU A 878 -5.38 -19.41 34.66
C GLU A 878 -6.50 -20.25 35.27
N LEU A 879 -7.77 -19.90 35.05
CA LEU A 879 -8.93 -20.69 35.44
C LEU A 879 -9.05 -21.95 34.57
N ALA A 880 -8.78 -21.86 33.27
CA ALA A 880 -8.68 -23.00 32.37
C ALA A 880 -7.51 -23.91 32.76
N ARG A 881 -6.35 -23.35 33.13
CA ARG A 881 -5.20 -24.10 33.68
C ARG A 881 -5.57 -24.85 34.95
N LYS A 882 -6.23 -24.18 35.91
CA LYS A 882 -6.69 -24.78 37.18
C LYS A 882 -7.78 -25.83 36.96
N ARG A 883 -8.74 -25.60 36.06
CA ARG A 883 -9.80 -26.56 35.70
C ARG A 883 -9.27 -27.79 34.95
N ALA A 884 -8.23 -27.61 34.15
CA ALA A 884 -7.58 -28.70 33.42
C ALA A 884 -6.59 -29.50 34.27
N GLY A 885 -6.44 -29.18 35.56
CA GLY A 885 -5.48 -29.85 36.45
C GLY A 885 -4.03 -29.69 36.00
N ILE A 886 -3.73 -28.65 35.21
CA ILE A 886 -2.40 -28.41 34.66
C ILE A 886 -1.55 -27.75 35.76
N PRO A 887 -0.49 -28.42 36.24
CA PRO A 887 0.36 -27.92 37.31
C PRO A 887 1.04 -26.61 36.93
N ALA A 888 1.14 -25.66 37.87
CA ALA A 888 1.73 -24.35 37.63
C ALA A 888 3.26 -24.39 37.56
N THR A 889 3.84 -25.41 38.19
CA THR A 889 5.27 -25.64 38.26
C THR A 889 5.59 -27.10 37.97
N LEU A 890 6.82 -27.37 37.50
CA LEU A 890 7.31 -28.74 37.31
C LEU A 890 7.26 -29.56 38.63
N GLY A 891 7.41 -28.84 39.76
CA GLY A 891 7.28 -29.32 41.13
C GLY A 891 5.92 -29.93 41.46
N GLU A 892 4.85 -29.36 40.91
CA GLU A 892 3.47 -29.81 41.08
C GLU A 892 3.08 -30.89 40.06
N ALA A 893 3.85 -31.03 38.96
CA ALA A 893 3.55 -31.93 37.86
C ALA A 893 4.07 -33.36 38.05
N LEU A 894 5.08 -33.54 38.91
CA LEU A 894 5.80 -34.80 39.03
C LEU A 894 5.88 -35.23 40.50
N PRO A 895 5.59 -36.50 40.84
CA PRO A 895 5.41 -36.96 42.22
C PRO A 895 6.74 -37.31 42.91
N PHE A 896 7.80 -36.55 42.65
CA PHE A 896 9.14 -36.83 43.18
C PHE A 896 9.59 -35.76 44.17
N GLY A 897 10.36 -36.16 45.19
CA GLY A 897 10.87 -35.25 46.23
C GLY A 897 11.78 -34.14 45.66
N ALA A 898 11.90 -33.03 46.39
CA ALA A 898 12.67 -31.84 45.97
C ALA A 898 14.11 -32.15 45.51
N GLU A 899 14.72 -33.19 46.08
CA GLU A 899 16.06 -33.68 45.74
C GLU A 899 16.17 -34.22 44.30
N VAL A 900 15.11 -34.87 43.80
CA VAL A 900 15.04 -35.37 42.42
C VAL A 900 14.90 -34.21 41.44
N HIS A 901 14.11 -33.19 41.79
CA HIS A 901 14.00 -31.96 40.97
C HIS A 901 15.30 -31.19 40.91
N GLU A 902 16.00 -31.05 42.03
CA GLU A 902 17.29 -30.38 42.05
C GLU A 902 18.33 -31.17 41.24
N THR A 903 18.23 -32.51 41.21
CA THR A 903 19.07 -33.37 40.39
C THR A 903 18.76 -33.23 38.90
N ILE A 904 17.47 -33.21 38.51
CA ILE A 904 17.05 -32.99 37.11
C ILE A 904 17.43 -31.58 36.64
N ASP A 905 17.24 -30.54 37.46
CA ASP A 905 17.63 -29.18 37.12
C ASP A 905 19.16 -29.03 37.00
N ARG A 906 19.92 -29.67 37.89
CA ARG A 906 21.39 -29.75 37.75
C ARG A 906 21.79 -30.49 36.48
N ALA A 907 21.16 -31.62 36.15
CA ALA A 907 21.42 -32.37 34.92
C ALA A 907 21.04 -31.56 33.67
N TRP A 908 19.94 -30.80 33.70
CA TRP A 908 19.52 -29.93 32.61
C TRP A 908 20.46 -28.74 32.43
N LYS A 909 20.91 -28.12 33.53
CA LYS A 909 21.93 -27.07 33.48
C LYS A 909 23.27 -27.60 32.98
N LEU A 910 23.65 -28.82 33.34
CA LEU A 910 24.82 -29.51 32.82
C LEU A 910 24.68 -29.77 31.32
N PHE A 911 23.55 -30.33 30.87
CA PHE A 911 23.24 -30.55 29.46
C PHE A 911 23.25 -29.23 28.65
N GLN A 912 22.66 -28.16 29.18
CA GLN A 912 22.72 -26.84 28.54
C GLN A 912 24.15 -26.31 28.46
N ARG A 913 24.97 -26.54 29.50
CA ARG A 913 26.38 -26.15 29.50
C ARG A 913 27.17 -26.96 28.47
N GLU A 914 26.98 -28.27 28.40
CA GLU A 914 27.59 -29.16 27.41
C GLU A 914 27.17 -28.78 25.99
N ARG A 915 25.88 -28.47 25.73
CA ARG A 915 25.45 -27.96 24.42
C ARG A 915 26.05 -26.60 24.08
N ARG A 916 26.22 -25.70 25.06
CA ARG A 916 26.91 -24.42 24.84
C ARG A 916 28.39 -24.63 24.56
N GLU A 917 29.04 -25.57 25.22
CA GLU A 917 30.45 -25.92 25.00
C GLU A 917 30.62 -26.61 23.63
N ALA A 918 29.75 -27.55 23.26
CA ALA A 918 29.71 -28.18 21.95
C ALA A 918 29.41 -27.17 20.81
N LEU A 919 28.51 -26.22 21.04
CA LEU A 919 28.25 -25.14 20.09
C LEU A 919 29.46 -24.20 19.97
N ARG A 920 30.14 -23.86 21.08
CA ARG A 920 31.39 -23.09 21.03
C ARG A 920 32.46 -23.83 20.24
N GLU A 921 32.56 -25.13 20.41
CA GLU A 921 33.52 -25.97 19.71
C GLU A 921 33.18 -26.12 18.22
N ASP A 922 31.92 -26.34 17.86
CA ASP A 922 31.45 -26.33 16.46
C ASP A 922 31.71 -24.97 15.78
N LEU A 923 31.45 -23.87 16.49
CA LEU A 923 31.76 -22.52 16.00
C LEU A 923 33.28 -22.29 15.88
N ARG A 924 34.09 -22.86 16.77
CA ARG A 924 35.56 -22.81 16.69
C ARG A 924 36.06 -23.56 15.45
N VAL A 925 35.61 -24.80 15.25
CA VAL A 925 35.96 -25.64 14.09
C VAL A 925 35.52 -24.99 12.78
N LYS A 926 34.30 -24.43 12.72
CA LYS A 926 33.81 -23.69 11.54
C LYS A 926 34.66 -22.46 11.23
N ARG A 927 35.05 -21.69 12.25
CA ARG A 927 35.97 -20.55 12.07
C ARG A 927 37.33 -20.99 11.54
N GLU A 928 37.87 -22.10 12.04
CA GLU A 928 39.16 -22.63 11.58
C GLU A 928 39.10 -23.09 10.12
N ARG A 929 38.05 -23.82 9.73
CA ARG A 929 37.82 -24.24 8.33
C ARG A 929 37.65 -23.05 7.40
N LEU A 930 36.92 -22.02 7.83
CA LEU A 930 36.79 -20.79 7.07
C LEU A 930 38.13 -20.06 6.91
N HIS A 931 38.94 -19.98 7.98
CA HIS A 931 40.28 -19.40 7.90
C HIS A 931 41.20 -20.21 6.97
N GLU A 932 41.07 -21.52 6.95
CA GLU A 932 41.78 -22.39 6.02
C GLU A 932 41.34 -22.16 4.57
N ALA A 933 40.04 -22.10 4.29
CA ALA A 933 39.50 -21.79 2.96
C ALA A 933 39.92 -20.40 2.46
N VAL A 934 40.00 -19.40 3.35
CA VAL A 934 40.51 -18.07 3.02
C VAL A 934 42.01 -18.10 2.71
N ARG A 935 42.81 -18.92 3.42
CA ARG A 935 44.23 -19.13 3.09
C ARG A 935 44.41 -19.85 1.76
N ASP A 936 43.58 -20.85 1.49
CA ASP A 936 43.58 -21.59 0.23
C ASP A 936 43.22 -20.68 -0.95
N LEU A 937 42.16 -19.87 -0.83
CA LEU A 937 41.79 -18.85 -1.83
C LEU A 937 42.94 -17.86 -2.09
N ALA A 938 43.70 -17.48 -1.07
CA ALA A 938 44.86 -16.61 -1.23
C ALA A 938 45.99 -17.27 -2.05
N GLY A 939 46.11 -18.59 -1.97
CA GLY A 939 47.09 -19.39 -2.72
C GLY A 939 46.65 -19.79 -4.13
N THR A 940 45.37 -20.12 -4.32
CA THR A 940 44.82 -20.68 -5.57
C THR A 940 44.32 -19.62 -6.55
N ASP A 941 43.70 -18.53 -6.08
CA ASP A 941 43.30 -17.38 -6.91
C ASP A 941 43.72 -16.07 -6.25
N SER A 942 45.03 -15.81 -6.33
CA SER A 942 45.65 -14.60 -5.77
C SER A 942 45.07 -13.30 -6.37
N ARG A 943 44.45 -13.33 -7.56
CA ARG A 943 43.87 -12.16 -8.22
C ARG A 943 42.51 -11.82 -7.62
N LEU A 944 41.64 -12.82 -7.42
CA LEU A 944 40.35 -12.66 -6.74
C LEU A 944 40.54 -12.29 -5.27
N TYR A 945 41.49 -12.94 -4.58
CA TYR A 945 41.85 -12.60 -3.20
C TYR A 945 42.35 -11.15 -3.09
N ARG A 946 43.23 -10.71 -4.01
CA ARG A 946 43.69 -9.31 -4.08
C ARG A 946 42.55 -8.35 -4.42
N ALA A 947 41.65 -8.66 -5.36
CA ALA A 947 40.53 -7.79 -5.71
C ALA A 947 39.55 -7.59 -4.53
N ALA A 948 39.25 -8.67 -3.81
CA ALA A 948 38.41 -8.64 -2.62
C ALA A 948 39.02 -7.85 -1.46
N THR A 949 40.36 -7.85 -1.35
CA THR A 949 41.10 -7.08 -0.33
C THR A 949 41.46 -5.65 -0.77
N TYR A 950 41.53 -5.37 -2.08
CA TYR A 950 41.95 -4.08 -2.66
C TYR A 950 40.95 -2.94 -2.39
N ARG A 951 39.64 -3.20 -2.45
CA ARG A 951 38.59 -2.17 -2.23
C ARG A 951 38.39 -1.75 -0.76
N VAL A 952 39.22 -2.24 0.17
CA VAL A 952 38.99 -2.11 1.62
C VAL A 952 40.20 -1.58 2.39
N SER A 953 41.33 -1.29 1.74
CA SER A 953 42.43 -0.57 2.39
C SER A 953 42.16 0.93 2.42
N PRO A 954 42.15 1.60 3.60
CA PRO A 954 41.95 3.05 3.69
C PRO A 954 42.99 3.88 2.92
N THR A 955 44.11 3.27 2.51
CA THR A 955 45.31 3.92 1.97
C THR A 955 45.64 3.56 0.52
N LYS A 956 44.80 2.80 -0.20
CA LYS A 956 44.99 2.56 -1.64
C LYS A 956 43.69 2.77 -2.39
N ARG A 957 43.42 4.04 -2.70
CA ARG A 957 42.29 4.52 -3.51
C ARG A 957 42.70 4.65 -4.97
N SER A 958 41.72 4.75 -5.88
CA SER A 958 42.02 5.03 -7.28
C SER A 958 42.62 6.45 -7.44
N PRO A 959 43.49 6.71 -8.44
CA PRO A 959 44.07 8.03 -8.66
C PRO A 959 43.02 9.14 -8.84
N ALA A 960 41.87 8.81 -9.42
CA ALA A 960 40.75 9.73 -9.61
C ALA A 960 40.06 10.12 -8.29
N GLU A 961 39.83 9.15 -7.39
CA GLU A 961 39.30 9.44 -6.05
C GLU A 961 40.31 10.19 -5.17
N GLN A 962 41.61 9.91 -5.33
CA GLN A 962 42.67 10.64 -4.65
C GLN A 962 42.70 12.11 -5.09
N ALA A 963 42.54 12.37 -6.39
CA ALA A 963 42.49 13.73 -6.94
C ALA A 963 41.23 14.50 -6.48
N ALA A 964 40.07 13.86 -6.49
CA ALA A 964 38.81 14.48 -6.04
C ALA A 964 38.87 14.88 -4.54
N LEU A 965 39.49 14.06 -3.70
CA LEU A 965 39.62 14.36 -2.27
C LEU A 965 40.69 15.41 -1.97
N ILE A 966 41.70 15.55 -2.83
CA ILE A 966 42.67 16.65 -2.79
C ILE A 966 41.97 17.96 -3.18
N ASP A 967 41.16 17.97 -4.23
CA ASP A 967 40.37 19.15 -4.64
C ASP A 967 39.32 19.55 -3.59
N MET A 968 38.80 18.57 -2.84
CA MET A 968 37.89 18.81 -1.72
C MET A 968 38.60 19.21 -0.41
N GLY A 969 39.94 19.28 -0.38
CA GLY A 969 40.72 19.66 0.82
C GLY A 969 40.72 18.63 1.95
N ILE A 970 40.21 17.41 1.70
CA ILE A 970 40.06 16.34 2.69
C ILE A 970 41.38 15.58 2.88
N VAL A 971 42.26 15.59 1.86
CA VAL A 971 43.58 14.95 1.88
C VAL A 971 44.63 15.93 1.35
N ALA A 972 45.79 16.05 2.00
CA ALA A 972 46.83 17.00 1.62
C ALA A 972 47.48 16.66 0.26
N LYS A 973 47.84 17.70 -0.53
CA LYS A 973 48.58 17.55 -1.80
C LYS A 973 49.98 16.95 -1.54
N PRO A 974 50.38 15.88 -2.24
CA PRO A 974 51.74 15.37 -2.14
C PRO A 974 52.72 16.38 -2.78
N GLY A 975 53.65 16.91 -1.98
CA GLY A 975 54.72 17.81 -2.44
C GLY A 975 54.69 19.25 -1.88
N GLY A 976 53.69 19.62 -1.06
CA GLY A 976 53.70 20.89 -0.34
C GLY A 976 54.69 20.88 0.83
N ALA A 977 55.50 21.93 0.96
CA ALA A 977 56.47 22.09 2.03
C ALA A 977 55.84 21.90 3.43
N LYS A 978 56.58 21.25 4.32
CA LYS A 978 56.19 21.01 5.72
C LYS A 978 56.06 22.34 6.46
N GLU A 979 54.84 22.81 6.66
CA GLU A 979 54.55 23.70 7.79
C GLU A 979 53.84 22.93 8.89
N THR A 980 54.40 23.11 10.08
CA THR A 980 54.13 22.45 11.35
C THR A 980 52.68 22.60 11.80
N GLN A 981 51.89 21.54 11.69
CA GLN A 981 50.75 21.27 12.57
C GLN A 981 50.51 19.76 12.67
N THR A 982 50.35 19.28 13.90
CA THR A 982 50.18 17.88 14.32
C THR A 982 49.08 17.14 13.54
N GLN A 983 49.46 16.08 12.81
CA GLN A 983 48.50 15.13 12.22
C GLN A 983 47.85 14.24 13.31
N PRO A 984 46.53 13.98 13.26
CA PRO A 984 45.89 13.06 14.20
C PRO A 984 46.24 11.61 13.86
N GLN A 985 46.76 10.87 14.85
CA GLN A 985 46.95 9.43 14.76
C GLN A 985 45.61 8.71 14.57
N VAL A 986 45.48 7.92 13.50
CA VAL A 986 44.33 7.03 13.28
C VAL A 986 44.28 5.98 14.40
N GLY A 987 43.28 6.11 15.27
CA GLY A 987 43.11 5.32 16.49
C GLY A 987 42.96 3.82 16.25
N ALA A 988 43.42 3.02 17.21
CA ALA A 988 43.40 1.54 17.17
C ALA A 988 41.99 0.96 16.88
N GLU A 989 40.93 1.67 17.26
CA GLU A 989 39.55 1.24 17.06
C GLU A 989 39.10 1.31 15.58
N GLN A 990 39.55 2.33 14.83
CA GLN A 990 39.28 2.41 13.39
C GLN A 990 40.01 1.31 12.62
N ARG A 991 41.23 0.95 13.05
CA ARG A 991 41.95 -0.21 12.49
C ARG A 991 41.22 -1.52 12.80
N ARG A 992 40.67 -1.67 14.02
CA ARG A 992 39.87 -2.85 14.42
C ARG A 992 38.56 -2.95 13.61
N LYS A 993 37.83 -1.84 13.41
CA LYS A 993 36.61 -1.79 12.59
C LYS A 993 36.88 -2.11 11.12
N ALA A 994 37.97 -1.59 10.56
CA ALA A 994 38.39 -1.92 9.19
C ALA A 994 38.74 -3.41 9.04
N ARG A 995 39.46 -3.98 10.01
CA ARG A 995 39.83 -5.41 10.02
C ARG A 995 38.61 -6.33 10.15
N ASN A 996 37.62 -5.96 10.96
CA ASN A 996 36.35 -6.69 11.10
C ASN A 996 35.46 -6.58 9.85
N MET A 997 35.43 -5.42 9.17
CA MET A 997 34.74 -5.28 7.88
C MET A 997 35.39 -6.10 6.77
N LEU A 998 36.73 -6.18 6.76
CA LEU A 998 37.48 -7.02 5.82
C LEU A 998 37.11 -8.51 5.99
N GLY A 999 37.05 -8.99 7.23
CA GLY A 999 36.66 -10.38 7.54
C GLY A 999 35.25 -10.73 7.07
N ARG A 1000 34.25 -9.91 7.39
CA ARG A 1000 32.84 -10.15 7.01
C ARG A 1000 32.57 -10.14 5.51
N ARG A 1001 33.38 -9.44 4.71
CA ARG A 1001 33.24 -9.43 3.24
C ARG A 1001 33.94 -10.60 2.57
N LEU A 1002 35.10 -11.04 3.07
CA LEU A 1002 35.75 -12.28 2.59
C LEU A 1002 34.87 -13.50 2.89
N GLU A 1003 34.19 -13.53 4.04
CA GLU A 1003 33.16 -14.53 4.37
C GLU A 1003 32.03 -14.60 3.32
N GLY A 1004 31.69 -13.47 2.70
CA GLY A 1004 30.65 -13.37 1.68
C GLY A 1004 30.97 -14.09 0.36
N LEU A 1005 32.25 -14.45 0.13
CA LEU A 1005 32.70 -15.17 -1.06
C LEU A 1005 32.52 -16.69 -0.95
N PHE A 1006 32.37 -17.22 0.26
CA PHE A 1006 32.21 -18.66 0.49
C PHE A 1006 30.73 -19.01 0.66
N PRO A 1007 30.29 -20.24 0.31
CA PRO A 1007 28.92 -20.71 0.52
C PRO A 1007 28.44 -20.49 1.96
N ARG A 1008 27.14 -20.26 2.13
CA ARG A 1008 26.53 -19.84 3.41
C ARG A 1008 26.77 -20.87 4.52
N GLU A 1009 26.96 -22.12 4.15
CA GLU A 1009 27.23 -23.29 4.98
C GLU A 1009 28.61 -23.25 5.63
N MET A 1010 29.58 -22.54 5.02
CA MET A 1010 30.93 -22.32 5.58
C MET A 1010 31.06 -21.03 6.39
N ARG A 1011 30.01 -20.21 6.45
CA ARG A 1011 30.02 -18.93 7.19
C ARG A 1011 29.66 -19.16 8.64
N THR A 1012 30.34 -18.45 9.55
CA THR A 1012 29.99 -18.47 10.97
C THR A 1012 28.63 -17.79 11.20
N PRO A 1013 27.58 -18.46 11.73
CA PRO A 1013 26.29 -17.83 11.97
C PRO A 1013 26.38 -16.71 13.02
N THR A 1014 25.61 -15.63 12.86
CA THR A 1014 25.27 -14.72 13.96
C THR A 1014 24.49 -15.50 15.03
N THR A 1015 24.75 -15.24 16.31
CA THR A 1015 24.35 -16.00 17.51
C THR A 1015 22.84 -16.07 17.81
N THR A 1016 21.99 -16.20 16.79
CA THR A 1016 20.56 -16.46 16.94
C THR A 1016 20.29 -17.89 16.43
N PRO A 1017 19.95 -18.85 17.30
CA PRO A 1017 19.66 -20.20 16.85
C PRO A 1017 18.40 -20.23 15.98
N ARG A 1018 18.34 -21.14 15.00
CA ARG A 1018 17.13 -21.40 14.22
C ARG A 1018 16.02 -21.92 15.14
N ARG A 1019 14.79 -21.46 14.89
CA ARG A 1019 13.60 -21.60 15.75
C ARG A 1019 13.04 -23.04 15.89
N GLY A 1020 13.79 -24.08 15.55
CA GLY A 1020 13.33 -25.47 15.52
C GLY A 1020 14.30 -26.49 16.10
N VAL A 1021 15.21 -26.08 16.99
CA VAL A 1021 16.16 -26.99 17.69
C VAL A 1021 15.75 -27.21 19.15
N TRP A 1022 14.55 -26.75 19.52
CA TRP A 1022 14.00 -26.78 20.88
C TRP A 1022 12.59 -27.42 20.96
N GLU A 1023 12.18 -28.10 19.90
CA GLU A 1023 11.23 -29.22 20.00
C GLU A 1023 12.06 -30.50 20.14
#